data_AF-A0AAD5PXY5-F1
#
_entry.id   AF-A0AAD5PXY5-F1
#
_cell.length_a   1.000
_cell.length_b   1.000
_cell.length_c   1.000
_cell.angle_alpha   90.00
_cell.angle_beta   90.00
_cell.angle_gamma   90.00
#
_symmetry.space_group_name_H-M   'P 1'
#
loop_
_entity.id
_entity.type
_entity.pdbx_description
1 polymer ?
#
loop_
_entity_poly.entity_id
_entity_poly.type
_entity_poly.pdbx_seq_one_letter_code
_entity_poly.pdbx_strand_id
1 'polypeptide(L)'
;MADLENYDMVSENSSQASEHEKALALSAQLDFEKTNYESAIQLLSKLECSRPQDPKVIHNKAIVNCFKAGLTNICQLRKALTSIAKQLQCNLEEPKTLVDVDQCYVFYNEAVTLYCLRQYPKSLQILTKIFSLVEQLDESLARQVCFLLAEVFLRLNFPVKTLDMVHFMETSLLSHGAKLKSTLPLERERDKEKDCEGKEELKSSFGDELLIPPGVRIRLQRLKIRANLSLSQIEEAERELALLTEIDPENAATLCLKSKTLFFKGTYAESLKQLKLPKDDGRFKERGESDVVMYHNNTGCIYHAMGKYHLACLHFQKSLNKSNELFAEFPKPSTGDPISNRPLVTIGSNYKYELLYNMGVSLLYARKPADAFDCLIEAVQLHHRDPLVWLRLAECCIQVHKPENRKDFRLTERQREIVKATAGFASHRKVVLSSRISNDDCKSSENAAIPVPTLEFSILALRNAELLLNKLIIPKGAEDASGKEESDSKGKPDLNVTLSEVSTLSKLRKPEFYRNLKNTIIADSSYASLCLGDYLTSLYKAEELLTQPHLSGNHKLLGHLYAAESLVLLNRINEAVPHLHPENVTKLSNFSSTENENSQFLPHTSDWFPLSTQTAKVLLQYNLSTVYALRGEYEKAGELVRQLWNASKTHGIDVPIQVVTLALYVELQLGRTEVARNIIKQHCPQYR
;
A
#
# COMPACT_ATOMS: atom_id res chain seq x y z
N MET A 1 16.11 82.67 -11.20
CA MET A 1 14.83 83.32 -11.53
C MET A 1 14.18 82.50 -12.63
N ALA A 2 13.01 81.95 -12.32
CA ALA A 2 11.94 81.52 -13.23
C ALA A 2 12.28 80.39 -14.23
N ASP A 3 11.80 79.16 -14.06
CA ASP A 3 10.42 78.64 -14.23
C ASP A 3 10.33 77.93 -15.60
N LEU A 4 10.23 76.59 -15.65
CA LEU A 4 9.02 75.74 -15.58
C LEU A 4 8.38 75.47 -16.95
N GLU A 5 7.92 74.22 -17.12
CA GLU A 5 6.91 73.73 -18.09
C GLU A 5 7.34 73.33 -19.52
N ASN A 6 7.81 72.08 -19.64
CA ASN A 6 7.07 71.01 -20.33
C ASN A 6 7.88 69.71 -20.29
N TYR A 7 7.95 69.14 -19.09
CA TYR A 7 8.20 67.73 -18.85
C TYR A 7 6.88 67.17 -18.30
N ASP A 8 6.57 65.92 -18.63
CA ASP A 8 5.33 65.18 -18.35
C ASP A 8 4.23 65.34 -19.41
N MET A 9 4.05 64.29 -20.22
CA MET A 9 2.77 63.79 -20.75
C MET A 9 2.92 62.51 -21.63
N VAL A 10 3.96 61.69 -21.43
CA VAL A 10 4.11 60.42 -22.21
C VAL A 10 4.46 59.17 -21.38
N SER A 11 4.64 59.23 -20.05
CA SER A 11 5.12 58.04 -19.31
C SER A 11 4.12 57.33 -18.38
N GLU A 12 2.86 57.78 -18.25
CA GLU A 12 1.89 57.13 -17.33
C GLU A 12 0.84 56.21 -17.98
N ASN A 13 0.73 56.17 -19.31
CA ASN A 13 -0.33 55.41 -20.00
C ASN A 13 0.02 53.97 -20.44
N SER A 14 1.20 53.42 -20.09
CA SER A 14 1.63 52.09 -20.60
C SER A 14 1.32 50.90 -19.67
N SER A 15 1.00 51.15 -18.40
CA SER A 15 0.77 50.09 -17.40
C SER A 15 -0.69 49.67 -17.24
N GLN A 16 -1.65 50.55 -17.53
CA GLN A 16 -3.08 50.25 -17.42
C GLN A 16 -3.64 49.72 -18.75
N ALA A 17 -4.23 48.52 -18.70
CA ALA A 17 -4.90 47.93 -19.85
C ALA A 17 -6.11 48.77 -20.29
N SER A 18 -6.22 49.04 -21.59
CA SER A 18 -7.36 49.73 -22.20
C SER A 18 -8.66 48.94 -22.00
N GLU A 19 -9.81 49.62 -22.00
CA GLU A 19 -11.12 48.95 -21.97
C GLU A 19 -11.28 47.95 -23.12
N HIS A 20 -10.72 48.26 -24.29
CA HIS A 20 -10.70 47.35 -25.43
C HIS A 20 -9.86 46.08 -25.14
N GLU A 21 -8.70 46.24 -24.51
CA GLU A 21 -7.82 45.12 -24.14
C GLU A 21 -8.45 44.24 -23.06
N LYS A 22 -9.12 44.85 -22.07
CA LYS A 22 -9.90 44.14 -21.05
C LYS A 22 -11.05 43.36 -21.66
N ALA A 23 -11.77 43.95 -22.62
CA ALA A 23 -12.85 43.28 -23.34
C ALA A 23 -12.33 42.08 -24.16
N LEU A 24 -11.19 42.23 -24.84
CA LEU A 24 -10.53 41.12 -25.54
C LEU A 24 -10.13 39.99 -24.59
N ALA A 25 -9.53 40.31 -23.44
CA ALA A 25 -9.13 39.33 -22.43
C ALA A 25 -10.35 38.58 -21.85
N LEU A 26 -11.43 39.29 -21.52
CA LEU A 26 -12.68 38.69 -21.04
C LEU A 26 -13.33 37.80 -22.10
N SER A 27 -13.36 38.24 -23.36
CA SER A 27 -13.89 37.42 -24.46
C SER A 27 -13.05 36.15 -24.68
N ALA A 28 -11.72 36.26 -24.57
CA ALA A 28 -10.83 35.11 -24.68
C ALA A 28 -11.05 34.11 -23.52
N GLN A 29 -11.28 34.61 -22.31
CA GLN A 29 -11.63 33.78 -21.16
C GLN A 29 -12.97 33.05 -21.37
N LEU A 30 -14.02 33.75 -21.82
CA LEU A 30 -15.33 33.14 -22.08
C LEU A 30 -15.26 32.07 -23.17
N ASP A 31 -14.48 32.29 -24.23
CA ASP A 31 -14.26 31.28 -25.26
C ASP A 31 -13.47 30.08 -24.73
N PHE A 32 -12.47 30.31 -23.88
CA PHE A 32 -11.75 29.23 -23.20
C PHE A 32 -12.67 28.38 -22.32
N GLU A 33 -13.51 29.01 -21.50
CA GLU A 33 -14.50 28.34 -20.63
C GLU A 33 -15.52 27.53 -21.43
N LYS A 34 -15.87 27.98 -22.64
CA LYS A 34 -16.73 27.26 -23.59
C LYS A 34 -16.00 26.19 -24.42
N THR A 35 -14.72 25.93 -24.15
CA THR A 35 -13.85 25.01 -24.93
C THR A 35 -13.59 25.43 -26.39
N ASN A 36 -13.88 26.69 -26.73
CA ASN A 36 -13.62 27.28 -28.05
C ASN A 36 -12.17 27.78 -28.16
N TYR A 37 -11.21 26.86 -28.06
CA TYR A 37 -9.78 27.21 -27.96
C TYR A 37 -9.23 27.97 -29.18
N GLU A 38 -9.77 27.71 -30.38
CA GLU A 38 -9.33 28.41 -31.59
C GLU A 38 -9.66 29.90 -31.55
N SER A 39 -10.87 30.24 -31.14
CA SER A 39 -11.32 31.63 -30.99
C SER A 39 -10.54 32.34 -29.89
N ALA A 40 -10.34 31.67 -28.75
CA ALA A 40 -9.53 32.19 -27.65
C ALA A 40 -8.08 32.50 -28.10
N ILE A 41 -7.44 31.64 -28.90
CA ILE A 41 -6.09 31.89 -29.45
C ILE A 41 -6.09 33.08 -30.40
N GLN A 42 -7.11 33.24 -31.24
CA GLN A 42 -7.22 34.40 -32.14
C GLN A 42 -7.34 35.71 -31.34
N LEU A 43 -8.18 35.73 -30.30
CA LEU A 43 -8.35 36.89 -29.43
C LEU A 43 -7.07 37.21 -28.65
N LEU A 44 -6.39 36.19 -28.11
CA LEU A 44 -5.10 36.34 -27.44
C LEU A 44 -4.00 36.82 -28.39
N SER A 45 -4.03 36.41 -29.66
CA SER A 45 -3.08 36.89 -30.67
C SER A 45 -3.30 38.37 -31.00
N LYS A 46 -4.56 38.84 -31.04
CA LYS A 46 -4.87 40.27 -31.17
C LYS A 46 -4.38 41.08 -29.96
N LEU A 47 -4.55 40.52 -28.76
CA LEU A 47 -4.05 41.12 -27.52
C LEU A 47 -2.52 41.13 -27.44
N GLU A 48 -1.86 40.10 -27.96
CA GLU A 48 -0.39 40.05 -28.08
C GLU A 48 0.14 41.09 -29.08
N CYS A 49 -0.61 41.41 -30.15
CA CYS A 49 -0.23 42.50 -31.05
C CYS A 49 -0.25 43.87 -30.34
N SER A 50 -1.15 44.11 -29.38
CA SER A 50 -1.16 45.35 -28.60
C SER A 50 -0.17 45.32 -27.43
N ARG A 51 0.13 44.13 -26.88
CA ARG A 51 1.03 43.92 -25.74
C ARG A 51 2.02 42.76 -25.96
N PRO A 52 3.03 42.92 -26.84
CA PRO A 52 3.88 41.81 -27.31
C PRO A 52 4.85 41.24 -26.27
N GLN A 53 5.13 41.96 -25.19
CA GLN A 53 6.02 41.55 -24.10
C GLN A 53 5.26 41.36 -22.79
N ASP A 54 3.93 41.24 -22.81
CA ASP A 54 3.18 41.02 -21.58
C ASP A 54 3.21 39.54 -21.18
N PRO A 55 3.84 39.19 -20.04
CA PRO A 55 3.99 37.82 -19.62
C PRO A 55 2.64 37.12 -19.36
N LYS A 56 1.57 37.86 -18.99
CA LYS A 56 0.24 37.30 -18.75
C LYS A 56 -0.43 36.86 -20.06
N VAL A 57 -0.25 37.63 -21.13
CA VAL A 57 -0.77 37.31 -22.47
C VAL A 57 -0.04 36.11 -23.06
N ILE A 58 1.30 36.11 -22.99
CA ILE A 58 2.13 34.99 -23.47
C ILE A 58 1.82 33.71 -22.69
N HIS A 59 1.71 33.81 -21.36
CA HIS A 59 1.31 32.71 -20.50
C HIS A 59 -0.06 32.13 -20.86
N ASN A 60 -1.09 32.97 -20.93
CA ASN A 60 -2.44 32.51 -21.24
C ASN A 60 -2.50 31.87 -22.62
N LYS A 61 -1.84 32.45 -23.63
CA LYS A 61 -1.75 31.87 -24.96
C LYS A 61 -1.07 30.50 -24.96
N ALA A 62 0.01 30.33 -24.19
CA ALA A 62 0.69 29.04 -24.03
C ALA A 62 -0.22 27.98 -23.39
N ILE A 63 -1.01 28.37 -22.38
CA ILE A 63 -2.00 27.48 -21.73
C ILE A 63 -3.11 27.10 -22.72
N VAL A 64 -3.73 28.07 -23.41
CA VAL A 64 -4.80 27.76 -24.38
C VAL A 64 -4.29 26.87 -25.53
N ASN A 65 -3.05 27.10 -26.01
CA ASN A 65 -2.43 26.22 -27.00
C ASN A 65 -2.25 24.79 -26.47
N CYS A 66 -1.92 24.62 -25.18
CA CYS A 66 -1.82 23.30 -24.56
C CYS A 66 -3.18 22.60 -24.49
N PHE A 67 -4.24 23.32 -24.09
CA PHE A 67 -5.61 22.80 -24.09
C PHE A 67 -6.11 22.46 -25.50
N LYS A 68 -5.83 23.30 -26.50
CA LYS A 68 -6.14 23.01 -27.92
C LYS A 68 -5.47 21.73 -28.40
N ALA A 69 -4.24 21.47 -27.95
CA ALA A 69 -3.50 20.25 -28.26
C ALA A 69 -3.97 19.04 -27.42
N GLY A 70 -5.04 19.14 -26.62
CA GLY A 70 -5.51 18.06 -25.77
C GLY A 70 -4.54 17.69 -24.64
N LEU A 71 -3.76 18.68 -24.15
CA LEU A 71 -2.74 18.50 -23.11
C LEU A 71 -1.63 17.51 -23.49
N THR A 72 -1.32 17.37 -24.78
CA THR A 72 -0.30 16.43 -25.29
C THR A 72 1.09 17.03 -25.49
N ASN A 73 1.21 18.35 -25.51
CA ASN A 73 2.43 19.10 -25.79
C ASN A 73 3.10 19.67 -24.52
N ILE A 74 3.14 18.88 -23.44
CA ILE A 74 3.60 19.32 -22.12
C ILE A 74 5.06 19.78 -22.12
N CYS A 75 5.93 19.17 -22.91
CA CYS A 75 7.31 19.63 -23.07
C CYS A 75 7.40 21.05 -23.65
N GLN A 76 6.49 21.43 -24.56
CA GLN A 76 6.42 22.79 -25.09
C GLN A 76 5.87 23.76 -24.05
N LEU A 77 4.82 23.37 -23.32
CA LEU A 77 4.27 24.18 -22.23
C LEU A 77 5.34 24.47 -21.17
N ARG A 78 6.09 23.46 -20.70
CA ARG A 78 7.14 23.66 -19.70
C ARG A 78 8.25 24.59 -20.19
N LYS A 79 8.68 24.47 -21.45
CA LYS A 79 9.64 25.42 -22.07
C LYS A 79 9.10 26.85 -22.09
N ALA A 80 7.82 27.04 -22.42
CA ALA A 80 7.17 28.34 -22.39
C ALA A 80 7.11 28.90 -20.95
N LEU A 81 6.69 28.09 -19.96
CA LEU A 81 6.66 28.48 -18.55
C LEU A 81 8.05 28.88 -18.04
N THR A 82 9.11 28.14 -18.39
CA THR A 82 10.50 28.51 -18.04
C THR A 82 10.92 29.83 -18.68
N SER A 83 10.53 30.08 -19.94
CA SER A 83 10.81 31.35 -20.62
C SER A 83 10.10 32.53 -19.95
N ILE A 84 8.83 32.34 -19.57
CA ILE A 84 8.02 33.36 -18.88
C ILE A 84 8.59 33.62 -17.48
N ALA A 85 8.97 32.57 -16.75
CA ALA A 85 9.60 32.71 -15.44
C ALA A 85 10.88 33.56 -15.51
N LYS A 86 11.74 33.33 -16.54
CA LYS A 86 12.92 34.17 -16.77
C LYS A 86 12.57 35.63 -17.05
N GLN A 87 11.51 35.89 -17.82
CA GLN A 87 11.02 37.24 -18.08
C GLN A 87 10.53 37.93 -16.79
N LEU A 88 9.90 37.16 -15.89
CA LEU A 88 9.47 37.60 -14.55
C LEU A 88 10.59 37.58 -13.49
N GLN A 89 11.84 37.36 -13.92
CA GLN A 89 13.03 37.33 -13.06
C GLN A 89 12.98 36.27 -11.95
N CYS A 90 12.32 35.12 -12.21
CA CYS A 90 12.24 34.00 -11.28
C CYS A 90 12.68 32.67 -11.93
N ASN A 91 12.92 31.65 -11.09
CA ASN A 91 13.35 30.32 -11.51
C ASN A 91 12.42 29.24 -10.96
N LEU A 92 11.77 28.49 -11.84
CA LEU A 92 10.83 27.42 -11.49
C LEU A 92 11.49 26.26 -10.73
N GLU A 93 12.80 26.05 -10.89
CA GLU A 93 13.55 25.02 -10.17
C GLU A 93 13.94 25.46 -8.74
N GLU A 94 13.91 26.76 -8.47
CA GLU A 94 14.27 27.36 -7.19
C GLU A 94 13.08 28.16 -6.64
N PRO A 95 12.14 27.51 -5.93
CA PRO A 95 10.94 28.18 -5.42
C PRO A 95 11.24 29.42 -4.57
N LYS A 96 12.41 29.49 -3.92
CA LYS A 96 12.84 30.65 -3.13
C LYS A 96 12.85 31.97 -3.92
N THR A 97 13.00 31.90 -5.25
CA THR A 97 12.97 33.06 -6.15
C THR A 97 11.57 33.65 -6.33
N LEU A 98 10.51 32.93 -5.92
CA LEU A 98 9.14 33.45 -5.88
C LEU A 98 9.02 34.53 -4.80
N VAL A 99 8.78 35.77 -5.21
CA VAL A 99 8.64 36.93 -4.32
C VAL A 99 7.39 37.75 -4.60
N ASP A 100 6.83 37.65 -5.81
CA ASP A 100 5.69 38.45 -6.27
C ASP A 100 4.46 37.57 -6.55
N VAL A 101 3.26 38.11 -6.32
CA VAL A 101 1.96 37.51 -6.63
C VAL A 101 1.83 37.21 -8.13
N ASP A 102 2.35 38.09 -9.00
CA ASP A 102 2.25 37.89 -10.45
C ASP A 102 3.03 36.66 -10.94
N GLN A 103 4.05 36.21 -10.18
CA GLN A 103 4.80 34.99 -10.46
C GLN A 103 4.03 33.72 -10.07
N CYS A 104 3.07 33.80 -9.13
CA CYS A 104 2.38 32.64 -8.56
C CYS A 104 1.64 31.80 -9.60
N TYR A 105 1.08 32.41 -10.65
CA TYR A 105 0.36 31.67 -11.70
C TYR A 105 1.26 30.71 -12.49
N VAL A 106 2.48 31.15 -12.83
CA VAL A 106 3.46 30.32 -13.57
C VAL A 106 3.94 29.17 -12.70
N PHE A 107 4.26 29.45 -11.42
CA PHE A 107 4.64 28.44 -10.46
C PHE A 107 3.51 27.45 -10.18
N TYR A 108 2.26 27.92 -10.07
CA TYR A 108 1.10 27.06 -9.86
C TYR A 108 0.92 26.08 -11.02
N ASN A 109 1.01 26.53 -12.27
CA ASN A 109 0.91 25.66 -13.44
C ASN A 109 2.06 24.65 -13.54
N GLU A 110 3.28 25.02 -13.14
CA GLU A 110 4.38 24.05 -13.00
C GLU A 110 4.10 23.05 -11.87
N ALA A 111 3.54 23.49 -10.74
CA ALA A 111 3.16 22.59 -9.64
C ALA A 111 2.07 21.59 -10.07
N VAL A 112 1.04 22.03 -10.81
CA VAL A 112 0.02 21.15 -11.41
C VAL A 112 0.67 20.14 -12.34
N THR A 113 1.59 20.59 -13.20
CA THR A 113 2.33 19.71 -14.12
C THR A 113 3.14 18.66 -13.36
N LEU A 114 3.89 19.06 -12.32
CA LEU A 114 4.66 18.16 -11.47
C LEU A 114 3.77 17.18 -10.70
N TYR A 115 2.59 17.62 -10.23
CA TYR A 115 1.61 16.76 -9.59
C TYR A 115 1.13 15.65 -10.54
N CYS A 116 0.73 16.00 -11.76
CA CYS A 116 0.31 15.01 -12.77
C CYS A 116 1.44 14.04 -13.16
N LEU A 117 2.68 14.50 -13.14
CA LEU A 117 3.88 13.67 -13.36
C LEU A 117 4.28 12.84 -12.13
N ARG A 118 3.46 12.79 -11.07
CA ARG A 118 3.73 12.13 -9.78
C ARG A 118 5.00 12.62 -9.06
N GLN A 119 5.50 13.82 -9.40
CA GLN A 119 6.63 14.46 -8.72
C GLN A 119 6.14 15.27 -7.50
N TYR A 120 5.39 14.61 -6.61
CA TYR A 120 4.77 15.22 -5.43
C TYR A 120 5.74 16.00 -4.54
N PRO A 121 6.99 15.56 -4.27
CA PRO A 121 7.92 16.33 -3.44
C PRO A 121 8.29 17.69 -4.04
N LYS A 122 8.48 17.77 -5.36
CA LYS A 122 8.78 19.05 -6.04
C LYS A 122 7.55 19.94 -6.09
N SER A 123 6.38 19.34 -6.37
CA SER A 123 5.10 20.05 -6.32
C SER A 123 4.86 20.65 -4.92
N LEU A 124 5.17 19.92 -3.85
CA LEU A 124 5.06 20.39 -2.47
C LEU A 124 5.92 21.65 -2.24
N GLN A 125 7.18 21.63 -2.65
CA GLN A 125 8.09 22.77 -2.45
C GLN A 125 7.58 24.06 -3.10
N ILE A 126 7.05 23.96 -4.32
CA ILE A 126 6.46 25.11 -5.02
C ILE A 126 5.21 25.58 -4.30
N LEU A 127 4.28 24.66 -3.98
CA LEU A 127 2.99 25.01 -3.37
C LEU A 127 3.14 25.61 -1.98
N THR A 128 4.04 25.10 -1.14
CA THR A 128 4.34 25.68 0.18
C THR A 128 4.82 27.12 0.04
N LYS A 129 5.62 27.41 -1.00
CA LYS A 129 6.13 28.74 -1.25
C LYS A 129 5.05 29.69 -1.79
N ILE A 130 4.18 29.23 -2.70
CA ILE A 130 3.00 30.01 -3.13
C ILE A 130 2.09 30.30 -1.92
N PHE A 131 1.89 29.30 -1.06
CA PHE A 131 1.05 29.44 0.13
C PHE A 131 1.59 30.48 1.12
N SER A 132 2.90 30.73 1.18
CA SER A 132 3.44 31.82 2.01
C SER A 132 2.88 33.19 1.65
N LEU A 133 2.44 33.36 0.40
CA LEU A 133 1.83 34.58 -0.16
C LEU A 133 0.29 34.50 -0.23
N VAL A 134 -0.36 33.47 0.36
CA VAL A 134 -1.79 33.15 0.14
C VAL A 134 -2.76 34.31 0.40
N GLU A 135 -2.45 35.19 1.36
CA GLU A 135 -3.28 36.35 1.70
C GLU A 135 -3.26 37.46 0.64
N GLN A 136 -2.25 37.47 -0.22
CA GLN A 136 -2.09 38.44 -1.31
C GLN A 136 -2.66 37.91 -2.64
N LEU A 137 -3.05 36.63 -2.69
CA LEU A 137 -3.60 36.01 -3.90
C LEU A 137 -5.09 36.33 -4.05
N ASP A 138 -5.58 36.26 -5.28
CA ASP A 138 -7.02 36.23 -5.51
C ASP A 138 -7.65 34.97 -4.90
N GLU A 139 -8.92 35.09 -4.49
CA GLU A 139 -9.62 34.03 -3.75
C GLU A 139 -9.68 32.71 -4.53
N SER A 140 -9.78 32.78 -5.86
CA SER A 140 -9.82 31.61 -6.74
C SER A 140 -8.47 30.87 -6.73
N LEU A 141 -7.36 31.57 -6.97
CA LEU A 141 -6.03 30.96 -6.93
C LEU A 141 -5.68 30.45 -5.52
N ALA A 142 -5.95 31.22 -4.47
CA ALA A 142 -5.71 30.80 -3.09
C ALA A 142 -6.39 29.46 -2.79
N ARG A 143 -7.67 29.33 -3.16
CA ARG A 143 -8.45 28.10 -3.00
C ARG A 143 -7.85 26.93 -3.78
N GLN A 144 -7.43 27.15 -5.03
CA GLN A 144 -6.83 26.11 -5.87
C GLN A 144 -5.46 25.64 -5.36
N VAL A 145 -4.66 26.55 -4.80
CA VAL A 145 -3.38 26.24 -4.14
C VAL A 145 -3.64 25.37 -2.90
N CYS A 146 -4.57 25.76 -2.02
CA CYS A 146 -4.89 25.00 -0.81
C CYS A 146 -5.40 23.58 -1.12
N PHE A 147 -6.30 23.43 -2.10
CA PHE A 147 -6.79 22.12 -2.49
C PHE A 147 -5.69 21.22 -3.07
N LEU A 148 -4.84 21.77 -3.94
CA LEU A 148 -3.75 20.99 -4.52
C LEU A 148 -2.72 20.62 -3.45
N LEU A 149 -2.41 21.53 -2.53
CA LEU A 149 -1.51 21.29 -1.41
C LEU A 149 -2.05 20.21 -0.46
N ALA A 150 -3.34 20.25 -0.12
CA ALA A 150 -3.99 19.19 0.65
C ALA A 150 -3.94 17.83 -0.05
N GLU A 151 -4.15 17.79 -1.37
CA GLU A 151 -4.05 16.56 -2.13
C GLU A 151 -2.59 16.05 -2.18
N VAL A 152 -1.59 16.93 -2.32
CA VAL A 152 -0.17 16.57 -2.22
C VAL A 152 0.15 15.99 -0.84
N PHE A 153 -0.38 16.56 0.24
CA PHE A 153 -0.23 16.01 1.58
C PHE A 153 -0.80 14.59 1.69
N LEU A 154 -1.99 14.33 1.15
CA LEU A 154 -2.53 12.98 1.11
C LEU A 154 -1.66 12.01 0.30
N ARG A 155 -1.12 12.42 -0.86
CA ARG A 155 -0.25 11.58 -1.69
C ARG A 155 1.08 11.26 -1.02
N LEU A 156 1.56 12.16 -0.17
CA LEU A 156 2.78 11.99 0.63
C LEU A 156 2.52 11.41 2.03
N ASN A 157 1.28 11.01 2.32
CA ASN A 157 0.85 10.41 3.59
C ASN A 157 1.03 11.34 4.81
N PHE A 158 0.64 12.62 4.67
CA PHE A 158 0.54 13.61 5.75
C PHE A 158 -0.93 13.93 6.08
N PRO A 159 -1.68 13.00 6.71
CA PRO A 159 -3.11 13.20 6.96
C PRO A 159 -3.41 14.32 7.96
N VAL A 160 -2.57 14.52 8.99
CA VAL A 160 -2.74 15.63 9.95
C VAL A 160 -2.64 16.98 9.25
N LYS A 161 -1.56 17.23 8.49
CA LYS A 161 -1.39 18.46 7.69
C LYS A 161 -2.50 18.64 6.64
N THR A 162 -3.10 17.56 6.16
CA THR A 162 -4.28 17.63 5.30
C THR A 162 -5.48 18.21 6.05
N LEU A 163 -5.74 17.72 7.27
CA LEU A 163 -6.83 18.22 8.12
C LEU A 163 -6.59 19.69 8.53
N ASP A 164 -5.35 20.06 8.86
CA ASP A 164 -5.00 21.45 9.19
C ASP A 164 -5.25 22.39 7.99
N MET A 165 -4.89 21.96 6.79
CA MET A 165 -5.18 22.70 5.55
C MET A 165 -6.68 22.81 5.28
N VAL A 166 -7.45 21.75 5.54
CA VAL A 166 -8.91 21.79 5.43
C VAL A 166 -9.52 22.76 6.43
N HIS A 167 -9.06 22.74 7.68
CA HIS A 167 -9.51 23.67 8.71
C HIS A 167 -9.20 25.13 8.34
N PHE A 168 -8.01 25.40 7.79
CA PHE A 168 -7.64 26.73 7.28
C PHE A 168 -8.59 27.18 6.15
N MET A 169 -8.93 26.30 5.19
CA MET A 169 -9.86 26.62 4.12
C MET A 169 -11.25 26.98 4.66
N GLU A 170 -11.77 26.21 5.62
CA GLU A 170 -13.09 26.44 6.23
C GLU A 170 -13.15 27.74 7.05
N THR A 171 -12.13 28.01 7.85
CA THR A 171 -12.11 29.14 8.80
C THR A 171 -11.64 30.46 8.22
N SER A 172 -10.73 30.44 7.24
CA SER A 172 -10.06 31.65 6.75
C SER A 172 -10.44 32.01 5.32
N LEU A 173 -10.62 31.02 4.44
CA LEU A 173 -10.91 31.27 3.02
C LEU A 173 -12.40 31.26 2.67
N LEU A 174 -13.23 30.55 3.42
CA LEU A 174 -14.64 30.31 3.07
C LEU A 174 -15.65 31.01 4.00
N SER A 175 -15.23 31.41 5.20
CA SER A 175 -16.05 32.08 6.22
C SER A 175 -16.34 33.57 5.93
N HIS A 176 -15.60 34.22 5.04
CA HIS A 176 -15.67 35.68 4.81
C HIS A 176 -16.72 36.12 3.75
N GLY A 177 -17.64 35.24 3.37
CA GLY A 177 -18.68 35.53 2.38
C GLY A 177 -19.79 36.48 2.85
N ALA A 178 -19.50 37.71 3.28
CA ALA A 178 -20.55 38.71 3.54
C ALA A 178 -20.10 40.17 3.32
N LYS A 179 -19.19 40.42 2.38
CA LYS A 179 -18.97 41.77 1.83
C LYS A 179 -19.12 41.78 0.31
N LEU A 180 -20.31 41.42 -0.16
CA LEU A 180 -20.79 41.79 -1.49
C LEU A 180 -21.93 42.81 -1.36
N LYS A 181 -21.59 44.10 -1.39
CA LYS A 181 -22.28 45.11 -2.20
C LYS A 181 -21.27 45.51 -3.26
N SER A 182 -21.53 45.66 -4.54
CA SER A 182 -22.69 45.43 -5.40
C SER A 182 -22.20 45.83 -6.80
N THR A 183 -22.52 45.08 -7.84
CA THR A 183 -22.86 45.68 -9.15
C THR A 183 -23.60 44.67 -10.04
N LEU A 184 -24.89 44.96 -10.18
CA LEU A 184 -25.83 44.62 -11.26
C LEU A 184 -26.66 43.32 -11.17
N PRO A 185 -27.93 43.39 -11.64
CA PRO A 185 -29.05 42.74 -10.98
C PRO A 185 -29.74 41.68 -11.86
N LEU A 186 -30.26 40.64 -11.23
CA LEU A 186 -31.27 39.79 -11.84
C LEU A 186 -32.41 39.60 -10.83
N GLU A 187 -33.49 40.32 -11.12
CA GLU A 187 -34.80 40.29 -10.49
C GLU A 187 -35.35 38.87 -10.49
N ARG A 188 -35.93 38.42 -9.35
CA ARG A 188 -37.11 37.56 -9.35
C ARG A 188 -38.01 37.89 -8.17
N GLU A 189 -39.29 37.80 -8.47
CA GLU A 189 -40.44 38.37 -7.80
C GLU A 189 -40.83 37.64 -6.52
N ARG A 190 -41.58 38.38 -5.69
CA ARG A 190 -42.21 37.95 -4.44
C ARG A 190 -43.42 37.06 -4.74
N ASP A 191 -43.70 36.12 -3.84
CA ASP A 191 -45.06 35.82 -3.38
C ASP A 191 -45.07 35.17 -2.00
N LYS A 192 -46.23 35.26 -1.33
CA LYS A 192 -46.43 35.47 0.11
C LYS A 192 -46.80 34.21 0.93
N GLU A 193 -46.41 34.27 2.21
CA GLU A 193 -47.10 33.86 3.47
C GLU A 193 -47.87 32.52 3.56
N LYS A 194 -47.56 31.71 4.59
CA LYS A 194 -48.37 31.62 5.83
C LYS A 194 -47.77 30.70 6.91
N ASP A 195 -48.04 31.11 8.14
CA ASP A 195 -47.56 30.60 9.43
C ASP A 195 -47.96 29.17 9.78
N CYS A 196 -47.13 28.52 10.62
CA CYS A 196 -47.61 27.77 11.79
C CYS A 196 -46.44 27.48 12.75
N GLU A 197 -46.62 27.91 13.99
CA GLU A 197 -45.70 27.79 15.13
C GLU A 197 -45.62 26.36 15.68
N GLY A 198 -44.44 26.04 16.24
CA GLY A 198 -44.30 25.08 17.33
C GLY A 198 -43.46 23.85 17.04
N LYS A 199 -42.16 23.88 17.42
CA LYS A 199 -41.55 22.92 18.36
C LYS A 199 -40.04 23.15 18.56
N GLU A 200 -39.73 23.34 19.84
CA GLU A 200 -38.57 22.86 20.62
C GLU A 200 -37.16 22.88 20.02
N GLU A 201 -36.33 23.69 20.69
CA GLU A 201 -34.91 23.92 20.48
C GLU A 201 -34.07 22.64 20.63
N LEU A 202 -33.54 22.13 19.52
CA LEU A 202 -32.19 21.56 19.50
C LEU A 202 -31.25 22.64 18.98
N LYS A 203 -30.39 23.18 19.85
CA LYS A 203 -29.23 23.99 19.44
C LYS A 203 -28.28 23.11 18.64
N SER A 204 -28.49 23.06 17.33
CA SER A 204 -27.52 22.57 16.37
C SER A 204 -26.64 23.75 15.95
N SER A 205 -25.33 23.54 15.85
CA SER A 205 -24.33 24.53 15.43
C SER A 205 -24.40 24.85 13.93
N PHE A 206 -25.59 24.88 13.34
CA PHE A 206 -25.88 25.02 11.91
C PHE A 206 -26.00 26.49 11.43
N GLY A 207 -25.22 27.40 12.01
CA GLY A 207 -25.26 28.83 11.65
C GLY A 207 -24.42 29.20 10.42
N ASP A 208 -23.31 28.49 10.18
CA ASP A 208 -22.28 28.91 9.19
C ASP A 208 -22.26 28.06 7.91
N GLU A 209 -23.12 27.04 7.79
CA GLU A 209 -23.06 26.10 6.67
C GLU A 209 -23.69 26.60 5.35
N LEU A 210 -24.48 27.67 5.31
CA LEU A 210 -25.20 28.02 4.08
C LEU A 210 -24.39 28.79 3.01
N LEU A 211 -23.11 29.07 3.24
CA LEU A 211 -22.30 29.94 2.38
C LEU A 211 -21.25 29.26 1.49
N ILE A 212 -20.97 27.97 1.71
CA ILE A 212 -19.96 27.24 0.93
C ILE A 212 -20.63 26.59 -0.28
N PRO A 213 -20.16 26.86 -1.53
CA PRO A 213 -20.72 26.21 -2.71
C PRO A 213 -20.69 24.67 -2.59
N PRO A 214 -21.76 23.95 -3.00
CA PRO A 214 -21.84 22.49 -2.82
C PRO A 214 -20.63 21.73 -3.36
N GLY A 215 -20.09 22.14 -4.51
CA GLY A 215 -18.89 21.53 -5.10
C GLY A 215 -17.62 21.69 -4.25
N VAL A 216 -17.47 22.80 -3.53
CA VAL A 216 -16.34 23.04 -2.61
C VAL A 216 -16.52 22.16 -1.37
N ARG A 217 -17.73 22.12 -0.80
CA ARG A 217 -18.06 21.27 0.34
C ARG A 217 -17.78 19.79 0.07
N ILE A 218 -18.18 19.27 -1.09
CA ILE A 218 -17.91 17.89 -1.50
C ILE A 218 -16.40 17.59 -1.48
N ARG A 219 -15.57 18.50 -1.99
CA ARG A 219 -14.11 18.32 -2.01
C ARG A 219 -13.51 18.30 -0.61
N LEU A 220 -13.93 19.22 0.27
CA LEU A 220 -13.48 19.26 1.67
C LEU A 220 -13.84 17.97 2.40
N GLN A 221 -15.09 17.51 2.25
CA GLN A 221 -15.56 16.27 2.86
C GLN A 221 -14.75 15.05 2.40
N ARG A 222 -14.49 14.93 1.09
CA ARG A 222 -13.64 13.86 0.55
C ARG A 222 -12.22 13.87 1.12
N LEU A 223 -11.64 15.06 1.35
CA LEU A 223 -10.33 15.20 1.98
C LEU A 223 -10.35 14.74 3.44
N LYS A 224 -11.34 15.18 4.24
CA LYS A 224 -11.49 14.78 5.65
C LYS A 224 -11.63 13.27 5.80
N ILE A 225 -12.54 12.65 5.04
CA ILE A 225 -12.75 11.19 5.06
C ILE A 225 -11.45 10.46 4.74
N ARG A 226 -10.74 10.87 3.68
CA ARG A 226 -9.47 10.22 3.29
C ARG A 226 -8.38 10.38 4.34
N ALA A 227 -8.26 11.54 4.97
CA ALA A 227 -7.29 11.80 6.02
C ALA A 227 -7.59 10.99 7.30
N ASN A 228 -8.84 10.99 7.76
CA ASN A 228 -9.29 10.23 8.93
C ASN A 228 -9.09 8.72 8.76
N LEU A 229 -9.39 8.18 7.56
CA LEU A 229 -9.11 6.78 7.25
C LEU A 229 -7.61 6.45 7.30
N SER A 230 -6.74 7.35 6.81
CA SER A 230 -5.29 7.18 6.92
C SER A 230 -4.78 7.21 8.37
N LEU A 231 -5.46 7.95 9.25
CA LEU A 231 -5.20 8.00 10.69
C LEU A 231 -5.81 6.83 11.47
N SER A 232 -6.52 5.91 10.80
CA SER A 232 -7.32 4.86 11.45
C SER A 232 -8.45 5.40 12.36
N GLN A 233 -8.90 6.64 12.14
CA GLN A 233 -10.02 7.28 12.82
C GLN A 233 -11.33 6.99 12.06
N ILE A 234 -11.86 5.78 12.25
CA ILE A 234 -12.99 5.27 11.46
C ILE A 234 -14.28 6.01 11.79
N GLU A 235 -14.50 6.33 13.07
CA GLU A 235 -15.71 7.02 13.55
C GLU A 235 -15.83 8.45 12.99
N GLU A 236 -14.72 9.19 13.01
CA GLU A 236 -14.61 10.50 12.36
C GLU A 236 -14.91 10.40 10.86
N ALA A 237 -14.36 9.39 10.19
CA ALA A 237 -14.61 9.17 8.77
C ALA A 237 -16.08 8.83 8.47
N GLU A 238 -16.76 8.07 9.33
CA GLU A 238 -18.19 7.76 9.20
C GLU A 238 -19.07 9.01 9.36
N ARG A 239 -18.74 9.90 10.32
CA ARG A 239 -19.45 11.17 10.52
C ARG A 239 -19.37 12.06 9.28
N GLU A 240 -18.18 12.27 8.76
CA GLU A 240 -17.96 13.08 7.54
C GLU A 240 -18.60 12.43 6.29
N LEU A 241 -18.61 11.10 6.22
CA LEU A 241 -19.25 10.35 5.15
C LEU A 241 -20.78 10.48 5.14
N ALA A 242 -21.41 10.60 6.31
CA ALA A 242 -22.84 10.86 6.41
C ALA A 242 -23.20 12.20 5.75
N LEU A 243 -22.43 13.25 6.06
CA LEU A 243 -22.59 14.59 5.47
C LEU A 243 -22.38 14.57 3.95
N LEU A 244 -21.36 13.86 3.46
CA LEU A 244 -21.13 13.71 2.02
C LEU A 244 -22.30 12.97 1.32
N THR A 245 -22.91 12.00 2.00
CA THR A 245 -23.99 11.18 1.44
C THR A 245 -25.28 11.98 1.27
N GLU A 246 -25.54 12.97 2.11
CA GLU A 246 -26.70 13.85 1.96
C GLU A 246 -26.60 14.72 0.70
N ILE A 247 -25.37 15.10 0.31
CA ILE A 247 -25.11 16.03 -0.79
C ILE A 247 -24.91 15.30 -2.13
N ASP A 248 -24.18 14.18 -2.13
CA ASP A 248 -23.74 13.49 -3.34
C ASP A 248 -23.83 11.95 -3.24
N PRO A 249 -25.04 11.38 -2.99
CA PRO A 249 -25.21 9.98 -2.56
C PRO A 249 -24.82 8.91 -3.58
N GLU A 250 -25.07 9.16 -4.87
CA GLU A 250 -24.95 8.17 -5.97
C GLU A 250 -23.65 8.33 -6.79
N ASN A 251 -22.81 9.29 -6.44
CA ASN A 251 -21.55 9.52 -7.14
C ASN A 251 -20.55 8.39 -6.90
N ALA A 252 -19.86 7.98 -7.96
CA ALA A 252 -18.90 6.87 -7.92
C ALA A 252 -17.81 7.06 -6.85
N ALA A 253 -17.31 8.28 -6.67
CA ALA A 253 -16.31 8.58 -5.65
C ALA A 253 -16.89 8.48 -4.23
N THR A 254 -18.12 8.92 -4.02
CA THR A 254 -18.83 8.77 -2.73
C THR A 254 -19.06 7.29 -2.40
N LEU A 255 -19.53 6.50 -3.37
CA LEU A 255 -19.72 5.04 -3.22
C LEU A 255 -18.39 4.34 -2.92
N CYS A 256 -17.30 4.73 -3.56
CA CYS A 256 -15.96 4.22 -3.27
C CYS A 256 -15.51 4.56 -1.84
N LEU A 257 -15.78 5.77 -1.35
CA LEU A 257 -15.47 6.15 0.02
C LEU A 257 -16.32 5.37 1.03
N LYS A 258 -17.63 5.19 0.79
CA LYS A 258 -18.50 4.30 1.60
C LYS A 258 -17.93 2.89 1.70
N SER A 259 -17.62 2.31 0.54
CA SER A 259 -17.01 0.98 0.45
C SER A 259 -15.68 0.91 1.22
N LYS A 260 -14.81 1.92 1.08
CA LYS A 260 -13.52 2.00 1.76
C LYS A 260 -13.66 2.12 3.27
N THR A 261 -14.58 2.95 3.78
CA THR A 261 -14.82 3.08 5.23
C THR A 261 -15.27 1.74 5.83
N LEU A 262 -16.22 1.05 5.19
CA LEU A 262 -16.66 -0.29 5.61
C LEU A 262 -15.53 -1.33 5.53
N PHE A 263 -14.65 -1.23 4.53
CA PHE A 263 -13.48 -2.08 4.41
C PHE A 263 -12.55 -1.93 5.62
N PHE A 264 -12.25 -0.69 6.06
CA PHE A 264 -11.44 -0.44 7.25
C PHE A 264 -12.11 -0.90 8.55
N LYS A 265 -13.45 -0.90 8.60
CA LYS A 265 -14.24 -1.45 9.72
C LYS A 265 -14.21 -2.99 9.77
N GLY A 266 -13.78 -3.65 8.70
CA GLY A 266 -13.78 -5.11 8.58
C GLY A 266 -15.11 -5.71 8.09
N THR A 267 -16.11 -4.89 7.72
CA THR A 267 -17.40 -5.36 7.20
C THR A 267 -17.35 -5.56 5.68
N TYR A 268 -16.53 -6.51 5.22
CA TYR A 268 -16.21 -6.69 3.80
C TYR A 268 -17.42 -7.00 2.90
N ALA A 269 -18.38 -7.77 3.39
CA ALA A 269 -19.58 -8.10 2.62
C ALA A 269 -20.46 -6.87 2.36
N GLU A 270 -20.53 -5.94 3.32
CA GLU A 270 -21.25 -4.68 3.17
C GLU A 270 -20.47 -3.70 2.29
N SER A 271 -19.15 -3.65 2.45
CA SER A 271 -18.24 -2.88 1.59
C SER A 271 -18.44 -3.23 0.10
N LEU A 272 -18.60 -4.51 -0.22
CA LEU A 272 -18.86 -4.97 -1.58
C LEU A 272 -20.21 -4.49 -2.13
N LYS A 273 -21.27 -4.49 -1.30
CA LYS A 273 -22.62 -4.05 -1.70
C LYS A 273 -22.69 -2.57 -2.08
N GLN A 274 -21.76 -1.74 -1.58
CA GLN A 274 -21.70 -0.32 -1.92
C GLN A 274 -21.17 -0.06 -3.34
N LEU A 275 -20.39 -0.99 -3.91
CA LEU A 275 -19.79 -0.81 -5.23
C LEU A 275 -20.77 -1.23 -6.33
N LYS A 276 -21.06 -0.31 -7.25
CA LYS A 276 -21.83 -0.57 -8.47
C LYS A 276 -20.88 -0.51 -9.67
N LEU A 277 -20.99 -1.47 -10.60
CA LEU A 277 -20.20 -1.46 -11.84
C LEU A 277 -20.61 -0.22 -12.67
N PRO A 278 -19.70 0.73 -12.90
CA PRO A 278 -20.02 1.93 -13.67
C PRO A 278 -20.10 1.61 -15.16
N LYS A 279 -20.87 2.42 -15.90
CA LYS A 279 -20.81 2.42 -17.37
C LYS A 279 -19.53 3.14 -17.80
N ASP A 280 -18.87 2.62 -18.84
CA ASP A 280 -17.74 3.31 -19.45
C ASP A 280 -18.25 4.56 -20.18
N ASP A 281 -17.77 5.73 -19.76
CA ASP A 281 -18.18 7.02 -20.31
C ASP A 281 -17.21 7.54 -21.39
N GLY A 282 -16.13 6.81 -21.67
CA GLY A 282 -15.14 7.16 -22.69
C GLY A 282 -14.29 8.40 -22.36
N ARG A 283 -14.40 8.97 -21.14
CA ARG A 283 -13.71 10.22 -20.76
C ARG A 283 -12.34 10.00 -20.12
N PHE A 284 -11.74 8.84 -20.35
CA PHE A 284 -10.41 8.51 -19.82
C PHE A 284 -9.33 9.51 -20.28
N LYS A 285 -9.40 10.01 -21.53
CA LYS A 285 -8.44 10.98 -22.07
C LYS A 285 -8.53 12.35 -21.40
N GLU A 286 -9.69 12.70 -20.85
CA GLU A 286 -9.96 13.98 -20.18
C GLU A 286 -9.66 13.92 -18.68
N ARG A 287 -9.97 12.78 -18.03
CA ARG A 287 -9.86 12.62 -16.57
C ARG A 287 -8.57 11.95 -16.13
N GLY A 288 -7.97 11.14 -16.99
CA GLY A 288 -6.91 10.22 -16.63
C GLY A 288 -7.38 9.04 -15.76
N GLU A 289 -8.61 8.99 -15.30
CA GLU A 289 -9.09 7.92 -14.42
C GLU A 289 -10.22 7.12 -15.09
N SER A 290 -10.29 5.82 -14.82
CA SER A 290 -11.36 4.94 -15.29
C SER A 290 -12.09 4.31 -14.11
N ASP A 291 -13.36 4.66 -13.97
CA ASP A 291 -14.21 4.13 -12.91
C ASP A 291 -14.34 2.60 -12.98
N VAL A 292 -14.29 2.03 -14.20
CA VAL A 292 -14.33 0.56 -14.43
C VAL A 292 -13.06 -0.12 -13.89
N VAL A 293 -11.89 0.45 -14.19
CA VAL A 293 -10.60 -0.06 -13.68
C VAL A 293 -10.59 -0.03 -12.15
N MET A 294 -11.03 1.09 -11.57
CA MET A 294 -11.09 1.29 -10.12
C MET A 294 -12.11 0.36 -9.44
N TYR A 295 -13.29 0.17 -10.04
CA TYR A 295 -14.30 -0.77 -9.55
C TYR A 295 -13.73 -2.18 -9.44
N HIS A 296 -13.10 -2.68 -10.50
CA HIS A 296 -12.52 -4.02 -10.50
C HIS A 296 -11.36 -4.15 -9.52
N ASN A 297 -10.48 -3.15 -9.42
CA ASN A 297 -9.39 -3.15 -8.45
C ASN A 297 -9.91 -3.19 -7.00
N ASN A 298 -10.83 -2.29 -6.64
CA ASN A 298 -11.42 -2.23 -5.30
C ASN A 298 -12.16 -3.52 -4.95
N THR A 299 -12.94 -4.07 -5.88
CA THR A 299 -13.62 -5.35 -5.70
C THR A 299 -12.62 -6.49 -5.48
N GLY A 300 -11.50 -6.51 -6.22
CA GLY A 300 -10.43 -7.48 -6.04
C GLY A 300 -9.83 -7.41 -4.64
N CYS A 301 -9.55 -6.19 -4.14
CA CYS A 301 -9.05 -5.97 -2.78
C CYS A 301 -10.03 -6.48 -1.71
N ILE A 302 -11.34 -6.24 -1.88
CA ILE A 302 -12.37 -6.74 -0.96
C ILE A 302 -12.41 -8.27 -0.97
N TYR A 303 -12.41 -8.91 -2.15
CA TYR A 303 -12.38 -10.38 -2.22
C TYR A 303 -11.13 -10.98 -1.62
N HIS A 304 -9.97 -10.32 -1.78
CA HIS A 304 -8.74 -10.74 -1.12
C HIS A 304 -8.90 -10.73 0.41
N ALA A 305 -9.41 -9.63 0.97
CA ALA A 305 -9.65 -9.51 2.40
C ALA A 305 -10.69 -10.51 2.94
N MET A 306 -11.65 -10.93 2.10
CA MET A 306 -12.62 -11.99 2.40
C MET A 306 -12.05 -13.42 2.30
N GLY A 307 -10.77 -13.59 1.97
CA GLY A 307 -10.17 -14.90 1.75
C GLY A 307 -10.58 -15.58 0.43
N LYS A 308 -11.15 -14.84 -0.52
CA LYS A 308 -11.63 -15.35 -1.83
C LYS A 308 -10.63 -15.02 -2.94
N TYR A 309 -9.41 -15.53 -2.84
CA TYR A 309 -8.28 -15.13 -3.69
C TYR A 309 -8.48 -15.39 -5.18
N HIS A 310 -9.10 -16.50 -5.57
CA HIS A 310 -9.37 -16.74 -7.00
C HIS A 310 -10.31 -15.70 -7.61
N LEU A 311 -11.31 -15.23 -6.84
CA LEU A 311 -12.18 -14.13 -7.27
C LEU A 311 -11.43 -12.81 -7.28
N ALA A 312 -10.55 -12.58 -6.30
CA ALA A 312 -9.68 -11.41 -6.29
C ALA A 312 -8.83 -11.35 -7.56
N CYS A 313 -8.16 -12.46 -7.92
CA CYS A 313 -7.37 -12.57 -9.15
C CYS A 313 -8.23 -12.27 -10.40
N LEU A 314 -9.43 -12.86 -10.51
CA LEU A 314 -10.32 -12.58 -11.65
C LEU A 314 -10.61 -11.08 -11.80
N HIS A 315 -10.87 -10.37 -10.70
CA HIS A 315 -11.15 -8.95 -10.72
C HIS A 315 -9.91 -8.10 -11.04
N PHE A 316 -8.74 -8.43 -10.49
CA PHE A 316 -7.50 -7.78 -10.88
C PHE A 316 -7.17 -7.99 -12.36
N GLN A 317 -7.47 -9.16 -12.92
CA GLN A 317 -7.26 -9.45 -14.34
C GLN A 317 -8.16 -8.57 -15.22
N LYS A 318 -9.44 -8.43 -14.85
CA LYS A 318 -10.37 -7.51 -15.53
C LYS A 318 -9.88 -6.07 -15.49
N SER A 319 -9.38 -5.63 -14.33
CA SER A 319 -8.81 -4.29 -14.16
C SER A 319 -7.58 -4.06 -15.05
N LEU A 320 -6.65 -5.02 -15.07
CA LEU A 320 -5.45 -5.00 -15.93
C LEU A 320 -5.81 -4.97 -17.42
N ASN A 321 -6.71 -5.85 -17.86
CA ASN A 321 -7.14 -5.92 -19.26
C ASN A 321 -7.76 -4.60 -19.71
N LYS A 322 -8.66 -4.01 -18.90
CA LYS A 322 -9.27 -2.72 -19.24
C LYS A 322 -8.26 -1.58 -19.24
N SER A 323 -7.33 -1.56 -18.29
CA SER A 323 -6.22 -0.58 -18.28
C SER A 323 -5.38 -0.69 -19.56
N ASN A 324 -4.98 -1.91 -19.94
CA ASN A 324 -4.21 -2.15 -21.16
C ASN A 324 -4.95 -1.73 -22.43
N GLU A 325 -6.27 -2.00 -22.51
CA GLU A 325 -7.14 -1.55 -23.60
C GLU A 325 -7.12 -0.01 -23.74
N LEU A 326 -7.33 0.71 -22.63
CA LEU A 326 -7.32 2.17 -22.60
C LEU A 326 -5.98 2.76 -23.05
N PHE A 327 -4.87 2.14 -22.63
CA PHE A 327 -3.53 2.61 -23.01
C PHE A 327 -3.12 2.22 -24.45
N ALA A 328 -3.73 1.17 -25.02
CA ALA A 328 -3.48 0.76 -26.40
C ALA A 328 -4.05 1.75 -27.43
N GLU A 329 -5.02 2.58 -27.05
CA GLU A 329 -5.56 3.64 -27.91
C GLU A 329 -4.58 4.79 -28.19
N PHE A 330 -3.56 4.96 -27.35
CA PHE A 330 -2.62 6.05 -27.53
C PHE A 330 -1.56 5.73 -28.59
N PRO A 331 -1.12 6.73 -29.38
CA PRO A 331 0.02 6.58 -30.26
C PRO A 331 1.24 6.05 -29.51
N LYS A 332 2.06 5.24 -30.19
CA LYS A 332 3.37 4.86 -29.66
C LYS A 332 4.22 6.13 -29.49
N PRO A 333 4.95 6.28 -28.37
CA PRO A 333 5.79 7.45 -28.16
C PRO A 333 6.83 7.56 -29.28
N SER A 334 7.05 8.77 -29.78
CA SER A 334 8.13 9.07 -30.72
C SER A 334 9.49 8.83 -30.06
N THR A 335 10.46 8.30 -30.80
CA THR A 335 11.85 8.13 -30.34
C THR A 335 12.39 9.45 -29.77
N GLY A 336 12.71 9.46 -28.47
CA GLY A 336 13.33 10.60 -27.78
C GLY A 336 12.44 11.36 -26.79
N ASP A 337 11.11 11.18 -26.80
CA ASP A 337 10.21 11.78 -25.80
C ASP A 337 9.08 10.81 -25.37
N PRO A 338 9.24 10.12 -24.22
CA PRO A 338 8.25 9.15 -23.74
C PRO A 338 6.93 9.78 -23.27
N ILE A 339 6.88 11.11 -23.11
CA ILE A 339 5.72 11.88 -22.64
C ILE A 339 4.91 12.45 -23.82
N SER A 340 5.50 12.51 -25.02
CA SER A 340 4.89 13.11 -26.21
C SER A 340 3.62 12.38 -26.67
N ASN A 341 2.65 13.15 -27.15
CA ASN A 341 1.38 12.69 -27.74
C ASN A 341 0.41 11.98 -26.76
N ARG A 342 0.57 12.19 -25.45
CA ARG A 342 -0.37 11.71 -24.42
C ARG A 342 -0.89 12.86 -23.57
N PRO A 343 -2.21 12.94 -23.29
CA PRO A 343 -2.74 13.96 -22.40
C PRO A 343 -2.08 13.90 -21.01
N LEU A 344 -1.65 15.04 -20.47
CA LEU A 344 -0.95 15.16 -19.18
C LEU A 344 -1.58 14.33 -18.06
N VAL A 345 -2.90 14.42 -17.94
CA VAL A 345 -3.70 13.76 -16.91
C VAL A 345 -3.61 12.23 -16.95
N THR A 346 -3.29 11.64 -18.12
CA THR A 346 -3.21 10.18 -18.32
C THR A 346 -1.83 9.61 -17.99
N ILE A 347 -0.79 10.46 -17.93
CA ILE A 347 0.60 10.01 -17.70
C ILE A 347 0.72 9.38 -16.31
N GLY A 348 0.13 10.03 -15.31
CA GLY A 348 0.11 9.57 -13.94
C GLY A 348 -0.85 8.41 -13.67
N SER A 349 -1.58 7.91 -14.67
CA SER A 349 -2.71 7.00 -14.48
C SER A 349 -2.43 5.54 -14.79
N ASN A 350 -1.19 5.22 -15.14
CA ASN A 350 -0.80 3.84 -15.37
C ASN A 350 -0.57 3.13 -14.02
N TYR A 351 -1.56 2.35 -13.59
CA TYR A 351 -1.52 1.55 -12.37
C TYR A 351 -1.09 0.10 -12.62
N LYS A 352 -0.47 -0.22 -13.76
CA LYS A 352 -0.11 -1.60 -14.14
C LYS A 352 0.67 -2.31 -13.04
N TYR A 353 1.69 -1.67 -12.47
CA TYR A 353 2.57 -2.28 -11.49
C TYR A 353 1.87 -2.49 -10.13
N GLU A 354 1.03 -1.54 -9.71
CA GLU A 354 0.20 -1.67 -8.51
C GLU A 354 -0.84 -2.80 -8.66
N LEU A 355 -1.46 -2.93 -9.84
CA LEU A 355 -2.40 -4.01 -10.14
C LEU A 355 -1.71 -5.39 -10.21
N LEU A 356 -0.51 -5.47 -10.80
CA LEU A 356 0.29 -6.69 -10.82
C LEU A 356 0.73 -7.09 -9.42
N TYR A 357 1.10 -6.13 -8.57
CA TYR A 357 1.39 -6.41 -7.16
C TYR A 357 0.17 -7.02 -6.46
N ASN A 358 -1.01 -6.41 -6.58
CA ASN A 358 -2.25 -6.91 -5.97
C ASN A 358 -2.62 -8.32 -6.48
N MET A 359 -2.46 -8.54 -7.79
CA MET A 359 -2.63 -9.84 -8.42
C MET A 359 -1.65 -10.87 -7.87
N GLY A 360 -0.36 -10.55 -7.84
CA GLY A 360 0.71 -11.44 -7.39
C GLY A 360 0.52 -11.86 -5.93
N VAL A 361 0.18 -10.93 -5.05
CA VAL A 361 -0.15 -11.25 -3.65
C VAL A 361 -1.37 -12.16 -3.58
N SER A 362 -2.40 -11.94 -4.39
CA SER A 362 -3.58 -12.81 -4.39
C SER A 362 -3.28 -14.21 -4.95
N LEU A 363 -2.45 -14.32 -5.98
CA LEU A 363 -1.99 -15.60 -6.54
C LEU A 363 -1.16 -16.39 -5.53
N LEU A 364 -0.29 -15.73 -4.77
CA LEU A 364 0.51 -16.35 -3.71
C LEU A 364 -0.41 -17.02 -2.68
N TYR A 365 -1.40 -16.28 -2.18
CA TYR A 365 -2.38 -16.80 -1.23
C TYR A 365 -3.31 -17.86 -1.87
N ALA A 366 -3.55 -17.78 -3.18
CA ALA A 366 -4.27 -18.78 -3.96
C ALA A 366 -3.47 -20.07 -4.26
N ARG A 367 -2.29 -20.26 -3.65
CA ARG A 367 -1.39 -21.42 -3.86
C ARG A 367 -0.84 -21.53 -5.29
N LYS A 368 -0.64 -20.40 -5.95
CA LYS A 368 -0.02 -20.30 -7.27
C LYS A 368 1.27 -19.47 -7.21
N PRO A 369 2.31 -19.95 -6.50
CA PRO A 369 3.49 -19.14 -6.22
C PRO A 369 4.34 -18.83 -7.46
N ALA A 370 4.34 -19.69 -8.49
CA ALA A 370 5.03 -19.40 -9.76
C ALA A 370 4.35 -18.23 -10.51
N ASP A 371 3.04 -18.32 -10.74
CA ASP A 371 2.27 -17.23 -11.37
C ASP A 371 2.36 -15.92 -10.55
N ALA A 372 2.40 -16.04 -9.22
CA ALA A 372 2.59 -14.90 -8.32
C ALA A 372 3.96 -14.25 -8.51
N PHE A 373 5.02 -15.06 -8.63
CA PHE A 373 6.38 -14.60 -8.87
C PHE A 373 6.47 -13.82 -10.17
N ASP A 374 5.86 -14.31 -11.26
CA ASP A 374 5.85 -13.62 -12.57
C ASP A 374 5.17 -12.24 -12.48
N CYS A 375 4.08 -12.12 -11.72
CA CYS A 375 3.44 -10.81 -11.48
C CYS A 375 4.33 -9.88 -10.66
N LEU A 376 4.96 -10.40 -9.60
CA LEU A 376 5.74 -9.61 -8.65
C LEU A 376 7.10 -9.19 -9.21
N ILE A 377 7.71 -9.97 -10.09
CA ILE A 377 8.97 -9.61 -10.74
C ILE A 377 8.78 -8.48 -11.75
N GLU A 378 7.60 -8.39 -12.38
CA GLU A 378 7.23 -7.18 -13.14
C GLU A 378 7.01 -5.99 -12.19
N ALA A 379 6.27 -6.19 -11.09
CA ALA A 379 5.98 -5.13 -10.12
C ALA A 379 7.24 -4.51 -9.47
N VAL A 380 8.25 -5.33 -9.17
CA VAL A 380 9.49 -4.86 -8.51
C VAL A 380 10.30 -3.91 -9.37
N GLN A 381 10.13 -3.90 -10.70
CA GLN A 381 10.84 -2.96 -11.59
C GLN A 381 10.58 -1.50 -11.18
N LEU A 382 9.33 -1.16 -10.83
CA LEU A 382 8.95 0.18 -10.37
C LEU A 382 9.02 0.32 -8.84
N HIS A 383 8.78 -0.77 -8.10
CA HIS A 383 8.73 -0.78 -6.64
C HIS A 383 9.99 -1.33 -5.96
N HIS A 384 11.15 -1.31 -6.63
CA HIS A 384 12.41 -1.89 -6.15
C HIS A 384 12.90 -1.34 -4.80
N ARG A 385 12.41 -0.18 -4.36
CA ARG A 385 12.70 0.41 -3.04
C ARG A 385 11.74 -0.03 -1.93
N ASP A 386 10.81 -0.93 -2.22
CA ASP A 386 9.86 -1.44 -1.25
C ASP A 386 10.32 -2.79 -0.69
N PRO A 387 10.69 -2.88 0.60
CA PRO A 387 11.12 -4.15 1.19
C PRO A 387 10.01 -5.22 1.17
N LEU A 388 8.73 -4.81 1.16
CA LEU A 388 7.62 -5.76 1.17
C LEU A 388 7.52 -6.54 -0.14
N VAL A 389 7.77 -5.90 -1.28
CA VAL A 389 7.72 -6.57 -2.60
C VAL A 389 8.80 -7.66 -2.69
N TRP A 390 9.99 -7.36 -2.17
CA TRP A 390 11.09 -8.31 -2.08
C TRP A 390 10.77 -9.49 -1.15
N LEU A 391 10.15 -9.24 0.01
CA LEU A 391 9.66 -10.31 0.87
C LEU A 391 8.64 -11.20 0.13
N ARG A 392 7.67 -10.62 -0.59
CA ARG A 392 6.68 -11.40 -1.36
C ARG A 392 7.32 -12.28 -2.43
N LEU A 393 8.37 -11.81 -3.09
CA LEU A 393 9.16 -12.63 -4.03
C LEU A 393 9.84 -13.81 -3.31
N ALA A 394 10.42 -13.58 -2.14
CA ALA A 394 11.03 -14.64 -1.34
C ALA A 394 10.00 -15.68 -0.88
N GLU A 395 8.83 -15.25 -0.42
CA GLU A 395 7.72 -16.13 -0.04
C GLU A 395 7.25 -17.01 -1.21
N CYS A 396 7.20 -16.46 -2.44
CA CYS A 396 6.91 -17.26 -3.64
C CYS A 396 7.92 -18.39 -3.81
N CYS A 397 9.21 -18.10 -3.68
CA CYS A 397 10.29 -19.08 -3.80
C CYS A 397 10.20 -20.16 -2.71
N ILE A 398 9.98 -19.76 -1.46
CA ILE A 398 9.83 -20.66 -0.32
C ILE A 398 8.62 -21.59 -0.54
N GLN A 399 7.50 -21.05 -1.03
CA GLN A 399 6.29 -21.83 -1.28
C GLN A 399 6.40 -22.76 -2.49
N VAL A 400 7.19 -22.41 -3.52
CA VAL A 400 7.54 -23.34 -4.61
C VAL A 400 8.34 -24.52 -4.08
N HIS A 401 9.33 -24.25 -3.22
CA HIS A 401 10.16 -25.29 -2.62
C HIS A 401 9.39 -26.19 -1.65
N LYS A 402 8.59 -25.59 -0.77
CA LYS A 402 7.77 -26.30 0.21
C LYS A 402 6.34 -25.75 0.19
N PRO A 403 5.42 -26.38 -0.57
CA PRO A 403 4.05 -25.87 -0.70
C PRO A 403 3.18 -26.11 0.54
N GLU A 404 3.46 -27.18 1.28
CA GLU A 404 2.77 -27.57 2.52
C GLU A 404 3.64 -28.50 3.39
N ASN A 405 3.29 -28.62 4.66
CA ASN A 405 3.83 -29.67 5.55
C ASN A 405 2.74 -30.60 6.12
N ARG A 406 1.46 -30.36 5.83
CA ARG A 406 0.33 -31.21 6.26
C ARG A 406 0.49 -32.67 5.88
N LYS A 407 1.13 -32.97 4.74
CA LYS A 407 1.46 -34.34 4.32
C LYS A 407 2.20 -35.14 5.40
N ASP A 408 3.01 -34.49 6.25
CA ASP A 408 3.77 -35.15 7.31
C ASP A 408 2.88 -35.62 8.47
N PHE A 409 1.70 -35.05 8.64
CA PHE A 409 0.75 -35.37 9.72
C PHE A 409 -0.32 -36.39 9.29
N ARG A 410 -0.33 -36.82 8.02
CA ARG A 410 -1.27 -37.83 7.50
C ARG A 410 -0.71 -39.24 7.65
N LEU A 411 -0.63 -39.69 8.92
CA LEU A 411 -0.07 -40.99 9.31
C LEU A 411 -0.62 -42.17 8.51
N THR A 412 -1.94 -42.25 8.31
CA THR A 412 -2.63 -43.37 7.65
C THR A 412 -2.32 -43.48 6.15
N GLU A 413 -2.19 -42.35 5.47
CA GLU A 413 -1.88 -42.30 4.03
C GLU A 413 -0.43 -42.74 3.75
N ARG A 414 0.49 -42.39 4.66
CA ARG A 414 1.93 -42.58 4.47
C ARG A 414 2.53 -43.83 5.12
N GLN A 415 1.71 -44.70 5.73
CA GLN A 415 2.14 -45.96 6.35
C GLN A 415 3.02 -46.83 5.44
N ARG A 416 2.74 -46.81 4.13
CA ARG A 416 3.49 -47.58 3.14
C ARG A 416 4.94 -47.13 2.96
N GLU A 417 5.26 -45.89 3.35
CA GLU A 417 6.59 -45.32 3.23
C GLU A 417 7.55 -45.79 4.33
N ILE A 418 7.04 -46.35 5.44
CA ILE A 418 7.86 -46.83 6.56
C ILE A 418 8.67 -48.08 6.16
N VAL A 419 8.09 -48.95 5.34
CA VAL A 419 8.68 -50.22 4.89
C VAL A 419 8.98 -50.15 3.41
N LYS A 420 10.27 -50.21 3.05
CA LYS A 420 10.76 -50.18 1.67
C LYS A 420 10.52 -51.50 0.93
N ALA A 421 10.75 -52.62 1.60
CA ALA A 421 10.63 -53.94 0.99
C ALA A 421 10.48 -55.04 2.05
N THR A 422 10.14 -56.25 1.61
CA THR A 422 10.28 -57.47 2.41
C THR A 422 11.13 -58.49 1.67
N ALA A 423 11.95 -59.24 2.40
CA ALA A 423 12.81 -60.29 1.83
C ALA A 423 12.59 -61.63 2.54
N GLY A 424 12.60 -62.73 1.81
CA GLY A 424 12.36 -64.08 2.36
C GLY A 424 10.88 -64.40 2.59
N PHE A 425 10.62 -65.61 3.09
CA PHE A 425 9.27 -66.19 3.20
C PHE A 425 9.04 -66.77 4.60
N ALA A 426 7.76 -66.81 5.01
CA ALA A 426 7.30 -67.40 6.28
C ALA A 426 8.14 -66.95 7.51
N SER A 427 8.70 -67.90 8.25
CA SER A 427 9.54 -67.68 9.44
C SER A 427 10.83 -66.90 9.17
N HIS A 428 11.26 -66.81 7.91
CA HIS A 428 12.48 -66.10 7.49
C HIS A 428 12.18 -64.76 6.80
N ARG A 429 10.91 -64.31 6.80
CA ARG A 429 10.53 -63.02 6.24
C ARG A 429 11.16 -61.88 7.06
N LYS A 430 11.94 -61.04 6.38
CA LYS A 430 12.58 -59.84 6.91
C LYS A 430 11.88 -58.60 6.36
N VAL A 431 11.72 -57.59 7.21
CA VAL A 431 11.17 -56.28 6.84
C VAL A 431 12.33 -55.31 6.66
N VAL A 432 12.39 -54.65 5.51
CA VAL A 432 13.39 -53.64 5.19
C VAL A 432 12.74 -52.27 5.39
N LEU A 433 13.19 -51.54 6.41
CA LEU A 433 12.72 -50.19 6.69
C LEU A 433 13.26 -49.20 5.65
N SER A 434 12.50 -48.14 5.40
CA SER A 434 12.95 -47.05 4.54
C SER A 434 14.03 -46.22 5.24
N SER A 435 15.10 -45.89 4.50
CA SER A 435 16.19 -45.04 5.01
C SER A 435 15.81 -43.56 5.07
N ARG A 436 14.79 -43.13 4.32
CA ARG A 436 14.23 -41.78 4.29
C ARG A 436 12.72 -41.88 4.07
N ILE A 437 11.97 -41.06 4.80
CA ILE A 437 10.52 -40.90 4.60
C ILE A 437 10.23 -39.61 3.82
N SER A 438 11.13 -38.62 3.87
CA SER A 438 10.98 -37.39 3.07
C SER A 438 11.52 -37.58 1.65
N ASN A 439 10.74 -37.14 0.67
CA ASN A 439 11.11 -37.02 -0.75
C ASN A 439 11.43 -35.56 -1.13
N ASP A 440 11.74 -34.70 -0.16
CA ASP A 440 12.16 -33.33 -0.48
C ASP A 440 13.59 -33.39 -1.06
N ASP A 441 13.69 -33.65 -2.36
CA ASP A 441 14.94 -33.56 -3.10
C ASP A 441 15.30 -32.07 -3.26
N CYS A 442 16.31 -31.62 -2.53
CA CYS A 442 16.93 -30.30 -2.75
C CYS A 442 17.65 -30.34 -4.11
N LYS A 443 16.93 -29.98 -5.18
CA LYS A 443 17.52 -29.75 -6.49
C LYS A 443 18.18 -28.37 -6.48
N SER A 444 19.38 -28.26 -5.93
CA SER A 444 20.23 -27.08 -6.08
C SER A 444 20.94 -27.14 -7.43
N SER A 445 20.52 -26.31 -8.39
CA SER A 445 21.24 -26.23 -9.67
C SER A 445 20.96 -24.96 -10.48
N GLU A 446 20.50 -23.86 -9.89
CA GLU A 446 20.32 -22.62 -10.65
C GLU A 446 21.01 -21.44 -10.00
N ASN A 447 21.68 -20.63 -10.83
CA ASN A 447 22.31 -19.40 -10.39
C ASN A 447 21.24 -18.44 -9.84
N ALA A 448 21.43 -17.96 -8.60
CA ALA A 448 20.54 -17.00 -7.94
C ALA A 448 20.24 -15.75 -8.78
N ALA A 449 21.13 -15.40 -9.72
CA ALA A 449 21.00 -14.22 -10.57
C ALA A 449 19.87 -14.31 -11.62
N ILE A 450 19.35 -15.50 -11.90
CA ILE A 450 18.23 -15.67 -12.84
C ILE A 450 16.92 -15.50 -12.05
N PRO A 451 15.99 -14.63 -12.49
CA PRO A 451 14.73 -14.41 -11.80
C PRO A 451 13.78 -15.59 -12.03
N VAL A 452 13.98 -16.66 -11.27
CA VAL A 452 13.16 -17.86 -11.21
C VAL A 452 12.82 -18.10 -9.73
N PRO A 453 11.63 -18.63 -9.37
CA PRO A 453 11.25 -18.85 -7.98
C PRO A 453 12.01 -20.01 -7.31
N THR A 454 13.31 -19.83 -7.09
CA THR A 454 14.23 -20.79 -6.45
C THR A 454 14.64 -20.32 -5.06
N LEU A 455 15.12 -21.25 -4.22
CA LEU A 455 15.59 -20.89 -2.87
C LEU A 455 16.79 -19.93 -2.91
N GLU A 456 17.65 -20.09 -3.90
CA GLU A 456 18.80 -19.23 -4.13
C GLU A 456 18.36 -17.79 -4.46
N PHE A 457 17.33 -17.62 -5.31
CA PHE A 457 16.74 -16.31 -5.55
C PHE A 457 16.08 -15.73 -4.29
N SER A 458 15.46 -16.59 -3.46
CA SER A 458 14.84 -16.17 -2.20
C SER A 458 15.83 -15.47 -1.26
N ILE A 459 17.07 -15.97 -1.15
CA ILE A 459 18.14 -15.34 -0.36
C ILE A 459 18.49 -13.94 -0.89
N LEU A 460 18.56 -13.76 -2.21
CA LEU A 460 18.81 -12.43 -2.79
C LEU A 460 17.67 -11.46 -2.49
N ALA A 461 16.43 -11.92 -2.65
CA ALA A 461 15.25 -11.12 -2.36
C ALA A 461 15.19 -10.72 -0.88
N LEU A 462 15.46 -11.64 0.05
CA LEU A 462 15.50 -11.38 1.49
C LEU A 462 16.60 -10.38 1.87
N ARG A 463 17.80 -10.51 1.28
CA ARG A 463 18.89 -9.54 1.48
C ARG A 463 18.51 -8.14 1.01
N ASN A 464 17.84 -8.03 -0.14
CA ASN A 464 17.33 -6.75 -0.63
C ASN A 464 16.27 -6.16 0.32
N ALA A 465 15.34 -6.99 0.80
CA ALA A 465 14.33 -6.59 1.76
C ALA A 465 14.94 -6.06 3.06
N GLU A 466 15.91 -6.78 3.62
CA GLU A 466 16.63 -6.41 4.84
C GLU A 466 17.40 -5.09 4.66
N LEU A 467 18.16 -4.95 3.57
CA LEU A 467 18.94 -3.75 3.28
C LEU A 467 18.05 -2.51 3.12
N LEU A 468 16.91 -2.66 2.45
CA LEU A 468 15.95 -1.57 2.27
C LEU A 468 15.27 -1.21 3.59
N LEU A 469 14.88 -2.20 4.38
CA LEU A 469 14.25 -1.98 5.69
C LEU A 469 15.18 -1.24 6.65
N ASN A 470 16.47 -1.60 6.68
CA ASN A 470 17.46 -0.94 7.54
C ASN A 470 17.76 0.51 7.12
N LYS A 471 17.44 0.89 5.87
CA LYS A 471 17.54 2.29 5.39
C LYS A 471 16.30 3.12 5.70
N LEU A 472 15.19 2.49 6.13
CA LEU A 472 13.99 3.23 6.52
C LEU A 472 14.18 3.83 7.90
N ILE A 473 13.98 5.14 8.00
CA ILE A 473 13.90 5.82 9.30
C ILE A 473 12.51 5.52 9.86
N ILE A 474 12.40 4.57 10.79
CA ILE A 474 11.14 4.27 11.45
C ILE A 474 10.93 5.35 12.52
N PRO A 475 9.88 6.18 12.46
CA PRO A 475 9.61 7.11 13.54
C PRO A 475 9.38 6.30 14.83
N LYS A 476 10.13 6.67 15.87
CA LYS A 476 9.87 6.18 17.22
C LYS A 476 8.41 6.51 17.54
N GLY A 477 7.70 5.55 18.13
CA GLY A 477 6.24 5.61 18.30
C GLY A 477 5.79 6.93 18.91
N ALA A 478 4.55 7.30 18.59
CA ALA A 478 3.85 8.48 19.10
C ALA A 478 3.48 8.33 20.60
N GLU A 479 4.44 7.93 21.44
CA GLU A 479 4.28 7.99 22.90
C GLU A 479 4.75 9.35 23.47
N ASP A 480 5.56 10.12 22.73
CA ASP A 480 6.04 11.44 23.17
C ASP A 480 5.33 12.63 22.49
N ALA A 481 4.33 12.38 21.62
CA ALA A 481 3.58 13.44 20.92
C ALA A 481 2.25 13.81 21.61
N SER A 482 2.06 13.43 22.88
CA SER A 482 0.94 13.91 23.71
C SER A 482 1.27 15.22 24.44
N GLY A 483 2.19 16.02 23.89
CA GLY A 483 2.22 17.44 24.19
C GLY A 483 1.03 18.09 23.48
N LYS A 484 -0.06 18.32 24.23
CA LYS A 484 -1.09 19.27 23.82
C LYS A 484 -0.43 20.65 23.70
N GLU A 485 0.09 20.97 22.52
CA GLU A 485 0.19 22.38 22.13
C GLU A 485 -1.20 22.79 21.65
N GLU A 486 -2.03 23.25 22.60
CA GLU A 486 -3.10 24.17 22.27
C GLU A 486 -2.45 25.46 21.76
N SER A 487 -2.09 25.49 20.47
CA SER A 487 -1.79 26.74 19.80
C SER A 487 -3.11 27.39 19.43
N ASP A 488 -3.63 28.17 20.36
CA ASP A 488 -4.69 29.14 20.14
C ASP A 488 -4.15 30.23 19.21
N SER A 489 -4.11 29.94 17.92
CA SER A 489 -3.78 30.93 16.89
C SER A 489 -4.69 30.72 15.70
N LYS A 490 -5.38 31.79 15.30
CA LYS A 490 -6.03 31.95 13.99
C LYS A 490 -4.97 32.01 12.86
N GLY A 491 -3.93 31.19 12.96
CA GLY A 491 -2.70 31.23 12.19
C GLY A 491 -2.68 30.21 11.06
N LYS A 492 -1.92 30.55 10.01
CA LYS A 492 -1.63 29.65 8.87
C LYS A 492 -1.11 28.29 9.37
N PRO A 493 -1.51 27.17 8.75
CA PRO A 493 -1.01 25.83 9.10
C PRO A 493 0.52 25.78 8.98
N ASP A 494 1.21 25.10 9.90
CA ASP A 494 2.65 24.90 9.80
C ASP A 494 2.97 23.94 8.64
N LEU A 495 3.54 24.50 7.57
CA LEU A 495 3.90 23.78 6.36
C LEU A 495 5.34 23.29 6.34
N ASN A 496 6.09 23.39 7.44
CA ASN A 496 7.46 22.88 7.50
C ASN A 496 7.45 21.36 7.29
N VAL A 497 7.69 20.92 6.06
CA VAL A 497 7.93 19.53 5.69
C VAL A 497 9.33 19.47 5.10
N THR A 498 10.25 18.79 5.78
CA THR A 498 11.58 18.58 5.22
C THR A 498 11.54 17.52 4.12
N LEU A 499 12.40 17.62 3.11
CA LEU A 499 12.53 16.57 2.08
C LEU A 499 12.86 15.19 2.68
N SER A 500 13.54 15.17 3.83
CA SER A 500 13.86 13.96 4.61
C SER A 500 12.59 13.29 5.19
N GLU A 501 11.64 14.09 5.65
CA GLU A 501 10.32 13.61 6.07
C GLU A 501 9.55 12.97 4.90
N VAL A 502 9.61 13.55 3.69
CA VAL A 502 8.87 13.06 2.51
C VAL A 502 9.31 11.66 2.06
N SER A 503 10.61 11.36 2.07
CA SER A 503 11.14 10.03 1.69
C SER A 503 10.79 8.94 2.71
N THR A 504 10.55 9.33 3.95
CA THR A 504 10.39 8.44 5.09
C THR A 504 8.92 8.15 5.39
N LEU A 505 8.06 9.15 5.23
CA LEU A 505 6.69 9.15 5.77
C LEU A 505 5.62 8.68 4.78
N SER A 506 5.92 8.71 3.47
CA SER A 506 5.03 8.29 2.38
C SER A 506 4.59 6.81 2.42
N LYS A 507 5.18 6.01 3.32
CA LYS A 507 4.85 4.59 3.53
C LYS A 507 4.45 4.24 4.95
N LEU A 508 4.31 5.21 5.86
CA LEU A 508 4.05 4.96 7.28
C LEU A 508 2.84 4.07 7.52
N ARG A 509 3.12 2.80 7.74
CA ARG A 509 2.30 1.89 8.51
C ARG A 509 2.71 2.04 9.98
N LYS A 510 1.87 1.54 10.88
CA LYS A 510 2.17 1.52 12.33
C LYS A 510 3.56 0.90 12.58
N PRO A 511 4.32 1.35 13.59
CA PRO A 511 5.65 0.78 13.89
C PRO A 511 5.65 -0.74 14.05
N GLU A 512 4.55 -1.31 14.53
CA GLU A 512 4.29 -2.76 14.63
C GLU A 512 4.41 -3.49 13.29
N PHE A 513 3.97 -2.86 12.20
CA PHE A 513 4.06 -3.43 10.86
C PHE A 513 5.52 -3.66 10.46
N TYR A 514 6.39 -2.65 10.65
CA TYR A 514 7.80 -2.75 10.31
C TYR A 514 8.54 -3.76 11.19
N ARG A 515 8.17 -3.83 12.47
CA ARG A 515 8.69 -4.84 13.40
C ARG A 515 8.33 -6.26 12.93
N ASN A 516 7.06 -6.49 12.59
CA ASN A 516 6.62 -7.77 12.06
C ASN A 516 7.30 -8.10 10.73
N LEU A 517 7.42 -7.13 9.82
CA LEU A 517 8.12 -7.29 8.55
C LEU A 517 9.58 -7.71 8.76
N LYS A 518 10.30 -7.06 9.70
CA LYS A 518 11.67 -7.45 10.07
C LYS A 518 11.73 -8.89 10.57
N ASN A 519 10.85 -9.25 11.50
CA ASN A 519 10.82 -10.59 12.08
C ASN A 519 10.54 -11.67 11.02
N THR A 520 9.67 -11.40 10.06
CA THR A 520 9.39 -12.33 8.95
C THR A 520 10.59 -12.46 8.01
N ILE A 521 11.25 -11.35 7.64
CA ILE A 521 12.46 -11.39 6.80
C ILE A 521 13.57 -12.23 7.46
N ILE A 522 13.79 -12.05 8.77
CA ILE A 522 14.81 -12.81 9.50
C ILE A 522 14.43 -14.31 9.56
N ALA A 523 13.16 -14.62 9.86
CA ALA A 523 12.67 -16.00 9.91
C ALA A 523 12.83 -16.72 8.56
N ASP A 524 12.42 -16.08 7.47
CA ASP A 524 12.52 -16.62 6.12
C ASP A 524 13.98 -16.76 5.67
N SER A 525 14.85 -15.83 6.09
CA SER A 525 16.31 -15.92 5.85
C SER A 525 16.92 -17.12 6.56
N SER A 526 16.50 -17.37 7.79
CA SER A 526 16.94 -18.54 8.56
C SER A 526 16.48 -19.84 7.89
N TYR A 527 15.21 -19.91 7.47
CA TYR A 527 14.64 -21.07 6.76
C TYR A 527 15.35 -21.35 5.43
N ALA A 528 15.49 -20.33 4.57
CA ALA A 528 16.10 -20.50 3.26
C ALA A 528 17.58 -20.92 3.38
N SER A 529 18.32 -20.34 4.33
CA SER A 529 19.72 -20.71 4.60
C SER A 529 19.83 -22.15 5.10
N LEU A 530 18.92 -22.57 5.98
CA LEU A 530 18.85 -23.95 6.51
C LEU A 530 18.67 -24.96 5.37
N CYS A 531 17.73 -24.69 4.47
CA CYS A 531 17.41 -25.57 3.35
C CYS A 531 18.54 -25.62 2.30
N LEU A 532 19.32 -24.55 2.15
CA LEU A 532 20.48 -24.48 1.26
C LEU A 532 21.76 -25.07 1.89
N GLY A 533 21.71 -25.52 3.15
CA GLY A 533 22.85 -26.11 3.85
C GLY A 533 23.80 -25.10 4.51
N ASP A 534 23.47 -23.81 4.51
CA ASP A 534 24.22 -22.79 5.26
C ASP A 534 23.69 -22.68 6.70
N TYR A 535 24.07 -23.69 7.50
CA TYR A 535 23.62 -23.83 8.89
C TYR A 535 24.17 -22.74 9.81
N LEU A 536 25.31 -22.13 9.48
CA LEU A 536 25.89 -21.03 10.25
C LEU A 536 25.05 -19.76 10.11
N THR A 537 24.74 -19.37 8.86
CA THR A 537 23.87 -18.22 8.60
C THR A 537 22.46 -18.47 9.14
N SER A 538 21.94 -19.70 9.00
CA SER A 538 20.63 -20.06 9.54
C SER A 538 20.56 -19.89 11.06
N LEU A 539 21.56 -20.41 11.80
CA LEU A 539 21.66 -20.26 13.25
C LEU A 539 21.76 -18.79 13.66
N TYR A 540 22.64 -18.03 13.02
CA TYR A 540 22.80 -16.60 13.30
C TYR A 540 21.48 -15.84 13.16
N LYS A 541 20.73 -16.08 12.07
CA LYS A 541 19.42 -15.45 11.84
C LYS A 541 18.36 -15.93 12.84
N ALA A 542 18.37 -17.21 13.22
CA ALA A 542 17.45 -17.74 14.23
C ALA A 542 17.67 -17.10 15.61
N GLU A 543 18.93 -16.96 16.02
CA GLU A 543 19.30 -16.27 17.26
C GLU A 543 18.96 -14.78 17.19
N GLU A 544 19.28 -14.11 16.06
CA GLU A 544 18.89 -12.72 15.82
C GLU A 544 17.38 -12.52 15.98
N LEU A 545 16.56 -13.43 15.44
CA LEU A 545 15.09 -13.39 15.56
C LEU A 545 14.65 -13.48 17.03
N LEU A 546 15.22 -14.41 17.79
CA LEU A 546 14.88 -14.62 19.21
C LEU A 546 15.26 -13.44 20.10
N THR A 547 16.18 -12.57 19.66
CA THR A 547 16.54 -11.33 20.37
C THR A 547 15.63 -10.14 20.04
N GLN A 548 14.74 -10.24 19.03
CA GLN A 548 13.88 -9.12 18.65
C GLN A 548 12.81 -8.82 19.73
N PRO A 549 12.51 -7.54 20.00
CA PRO A 549 11.49 -7.17 20.98
C PRO A 549 10.08 -7.49 20.47
N HIS A 550 9.15 -7.82 21.38
CA HIS A 550 7.74 -8.12 21.08
C HIS A 550 7.53 -9.18 19.98
N LEU A 551 8.31 -10.26 20.04
CA LEU A 551 8.23 -11.36 19.09
C LEU A 551 6.89 -12.09 19.18
N SER A 552 6.25 -12.35 18.05
CA SER A 552 5.01 -13.13 18.03
C SER A 552 5.27 -14.61 18.34
N GLY A 553 4.28 -15.32 18.88
CA GLY A 553 4.45 -16.74 19.23
C GLY A 553 4.86 -17.63 18.05
N ASN A 554 4.41 -17.31 16.83
CA ASN A 554 4.81 -18.02 15.62
C ASN A 554 6.30 -17.81 15.33
N HIS A 555 6.79 -16.56 15.36
CA HIS A 555 8.20 -16.27 15.10
C HIS A 555 9.10 -16.86 16.20
N LYS A 556 8.65 -16.84 17.45
CA LYS A 556 9.39 -17.47 18.56
C LYS A 556 9.54 -18.98 18.33
N LEU A 557 8.46 -19.66 17.96
CA LEU A 557 8.49 -21.09 17.64
C LEU A 557 9.46 -21.38 16.49
N LEU A 558 9.36 -20.63 15.38
CA LEU A 558 10.25 -20.80 14.22
C LEU A 558 11.71 -20.55 14.58
N GLY A 559 12.01 -19.49 15.34
CA GLY A 559 13.37 -19.19 15.79
C GLY A 559 13.99 -20.33 16.61
N HIS A 560 13.24 -20.92 17.55
CA HIS A 560 13.73 -22.08 18.30
C HIS A 560 13.91 -23.34 17.43
N LEU A 561 12.96 -23.61 16.51
CA LEU A 561 13.06 -24.75 15.60
C LEU A 561 14.29 -24.65 14.68
N TYR A 562 14.48 -23.51 14.02
CA TYR A 562 15.60 -23.29 13.10
C TYR A 562 16.94 -23.28 13.82
N ALA A 563 17.03 -22.68 15.02
CA ALA A 563 18.23 -22.72 15.83
C ALA A 563 18.59 -24.16 16.24
N ALA A 564 17.61 -24.92 16.75
CA ALA A 564 17.83 -26.30 17.17
C ALA A 564 18.29 -27.20 16.01
N GLU A 565 17.64 -27.10 14.85
CA GLU A 565 18.00 -27.88 13.67
C GLU A 565 19.39 -27.51 13.15
N SER A 566 19.70 -26.21 13.07
CA SER A 566 21.03 -25.73 12.68
C SER A 566 22.13 -26.22 13.63
N LEU A 567 21.89 -26.18 14.95
CA LEU A 567 22.85 -26.67 15.95
C LEU A 567 23.08 -28.17 15.83
N VAL A 568 22.03 -28.95 15.58
CA VAL A 568 22.16 -30.40 15.33
C VAL A 568 23.00 -30.66 14.08
N LEU A 569 22.74 -29.96 12.98
CA LEU A 569 23.46 -30.12 11.71
C LEU A 569 24.91 -29.62 11.77
N LEU A 570 25.21 -28.70 12.69
CA LEU A 570 26.57 -28.26 13.04
C LEU A 570 27.27 -29.17 14.06
N ASN A 571 26.66 -30.30 14.45
CA ASN A 571 27.15 -31.22 15.47
C ASN A 571 27.31 -30.60 16.88
N ARG A 572 26.58 -29.52 17.16
CA ARG A 572 26.49 -28.83 18.46
C ARG A 572 25.23 -29.26 19.23
N ILE A 573 25.05 -30.57 19.35
CA ILE A 573 23.79 -31.21 19.79
C ILE A 573 23.37 -30.77 21.20
N ASN A 574 24.32 -30.54 22.10
CA ASN A 574 24.03 -30.13 23.49
C ASN A 574 23.39 -28.74 23.58
N GLU A 575 23.75 -27.85 22.67
CA GLU A 575 23.23 -26.49 22.62
C GLU A 575 21.82 -26.43 22.02
N ALA A 576 21.39 -27.47 21.31
CA ALA A 576 20.04 -27.55 20.75
C ALA A 576 18.96 -27.83 21.82
N VAL A 577 19.32 -28.49 22.93
CA VAL A 577 18.37 -28.93 23.97
C VAL A 577 17.54 -27.78 24.55
N PRO A 578 18.12 -26.63 24.97
CA PRO A 578 17.36 -25.51 25.52
C PRO A 578 16.30 -24.93 24.58
N HIS A 579 16.53 -25.00 23.26
CA HIS A 579 15.58 -24.49 22.27
C HIS A 579 14.34 -25.40 22.13
N LEU A 580 14.46 -26.69 22.44
CA LEU A 580 13.41 -27.69 22.22
C LEU A 580 12.52 -27.93 23.47
N HIS A 581 12.65 -27.11 24.51
CA HIS A 581 11.76 -27.20 25.65
C HIS A 581 10.33 -26.73 25.31
N PRO A 582 9.28 -27.47 25.72
CA PRO A 582 7.89 -27.11 25.42
C PRO A 582 7.45 -25.74 26.00
N GLU A 583 8.15 -25.25 27.03
CA GLU A 583 7.94 -23.94 27.65
C GLU A 583 8.28 -22.78 26.71
N ASN A 584 9.06 -23.03 25.66
CA ASN A 584 9.37 -22.02 24.65
C ASN A 584 8.17 -21.67 23.77
N VAL A 585 7.13 -22.51 23.73
CA VAL A 585 5.90 -22.27 22.96
C VAL A 585 4.99 -21.30 23.70
N THR A 586 4.81 -20.10 23.14
CA THR A 586 3.83 -19.11 23.60
C THR A 586 2.53 -19.17 22.79
N LYS A 587 1.54 -18.34 23.13
CA LYS A 587 0.26 -18.30 22.39
C LYS A 587 0.52 -17.93 20.92
N LEU A 588 0.20 -18.86 20.02
CA LEU A 588 0.38 -18.71 18.58
C LEU A 588 -0.65 -17.70 18.03
N SER A 589 -0.16 -16.75 17.23
CA SER A 589 -0.90 -15.55 16.79
C SER A 589 -2.03 -15.86 15.81
N ASN A 590 -1.95 -17.01 15.13
CA ASN A 590 -2.82 -17.35 14.01
C ASN A 590 -4.02 -18.21 14.41
N PHE A 591 -4.22 -18.45 15.72
CA PHE A 591 -5.24 -19.36 16.25
C PHE A 591 -6.13 -18.72 17.31
N SER A 592 -6.25 -17.38 17.34
CA SER A 592 -7.21 -16.77 18.25
C SER A 592 -8.64 -16.92 17.71
N SER A 593 -9.32 -17.94 18.24
CA SER A 593 -10.73 -17.83 18.63
C SER A 593 -10.85 -16.70 19.67
N THR A 594 -10.72 -15.45 19.22
CA THR A 594 -11.10 -14.26 19.99
C THR A 594 -12.37 -13.74 19.36
N GLU A 595 -13.49 -14.13 19.97
CA GLU A 595 -14.63 -13.28 20.37
C GLU A 595 -14.92 -12.00 19.57
N ASN A 596 -14.81 -12.06 18.25
CA ASN A 596 -15.47 -11.15 17.32
C ASN A 596 -15.97 -12.03 16.18
N GLU A 597 -17.27 -12.28 16.15
CA GLU A 597 -17.97 -13.21 15.24
C GLU A 597 -17.86 -12.87 13.73
N ASN A 598 -16.92 -12.03 13.29
CA ASN A 598 -16.81 -11.57 11.91
C ASN A 598 -15.47 -11.82 11.21
N SER A 599 -14.47 -12.44 11.85
CA SER A 599 -13.27 -12.92 11.14
C SER A 599 -13.51 -14.30 10.52
N GLN A 600 -14.31 -14.31 9.43
CA GLN A 600 -14.47 -15.49 8.57
C GLN A 600 -13.10 -15.96 8.08
N PHE A 601 -12.71 -17.17 8.51
CA PHE A 601 -11.71 -18.10 7.95
C PHE A 601 -10.51 -17.47 7.21
N LEU A 602 -9.30 -17.67 7.76
CA LEU A 602 -8.06 -17.68 6.97
C LEU A 602 -7.81 -19.13 6.49
N PRO A 603 -8.30 -19.56 5.30
CA PRO A 603 -8.12 -20.94 4.82
C PRO A 603 -6.64 -21.36 4.60
N HIS A 604 -5.68 -20.41 4.52
CA HIS A 604 -4.26 -20.65 4.18
C HIS A 604 -3.43 -21.33 5.27
N THR A 605 -3.84 -21.29 6.53
CA THR A 605 -3.04 -21.94 7.58
C THR A 605 -3.37 -23.42 7.71
N SER A 606 -4.48 -23.90 7.11
CA SER A 606 -4.93 -25.29 7.28
C SER A 606 -3.96 -26.34 6.71
N ASP A 607 -3.07 -25.95 5.79
CA ASP A 607 -2.05 -26.83 5.20
C ASP A 607 -0.67 -26.74 5.90
N TRP A 608 -0.56 -25.86 6.90
CA TRP A 608 0.66 -25.60 7.64
C TRP A 608 0.49 -25.90 9.13
N PHE A 609 1.13 -26.96 9.58
CA PHE A 609 1.17 -27.40 10.97
C PHE A 609 2.39 -26.81 11.68
N PRO A 610 2.32 -26.58 13.01
CA PRO A 610 1.22 -26.95 13.91
C PRO A 610 0.01 -26.00 13.87
N LEU A 611 -1.21 -26.58 13.97
CA LEU A 611 -2.48 -25.84 14.03
C LEU A 611 -2.91 -25.42 15.46
N SER A 612 -2.14 -25.80 16.48
CA SER A 612 -2.45 -25.46 17.87
C SER A 612 -1.17 -25.34 18.69
N THR A 613 -1.25 -24.58 19.79
CA THR A 613 -0.17 -24.49 20.79
C THR A 613 0.20 -25.88 21.32
N GLN A 614 -0.78 -26.77 21.46
CA GLN A 614 -0.54 -28.13 21.96
C GLN A 614 0.23 -28.97 20.92
N THR A 615 -0.15 -28.92 19.65
CA THR A 615 0.57 -29.58 18.56
C THR A 615 2.00 -29.03 18.44
N ALA A 616 2.20 -27.72 18.64
CA ALA A 616 3.53 -27.12 18.65
C ALA A 616 4.42 -27.64 19.80
N LYS A 617 3.86 -27.81 21.01
CA LYS A 617 4.58 -28.41 22.15
C LYS A 617 4.98 -29.85 21.86
N VAL A 618 4.07 -30.63 21.28
CA VAL A 618 4.32 -32.01 20.85
C VAL A 618 5.42 -32.08 19.80
N LEU A 619 5.48 -31.13 18.86
CA LEU A 619 6.57 -31.06 17.87
C LEU A 619 7.93 -30.77 18.52
N LEU A 620 8.01 -29.84 19.46
CA LEU A 620 9.25 -29.59 20.20
C LEU A 620 9.68 -30.81 21.02
N GLN A 621 8.75 -31.50 21.67
CA GLN A 621 9.03 -32.74 22.39
C GLN A 621 9.53 -33.87 21.48
N TYR A 622 8.96 -34.00 20.27
CA TYR A 622 9.44 -34.94 19.26
C TYR A 622 10.88 -34.63 18.83
N ASN A 623 11.17 -33.36 18.53
CA ASN A 623 12.51 -32.93 18.17
C ASN A 623 13.50 -33.14 19.34
N LEU A 624 13.07 -32.89 20.58
CA LEU A 624 13.88 -33.13 21.77
C LEU A 624 14.21 -34.63 21.94
N SER A 625 13.24 -35.52 21.69
CA SER A 625 13.48 -36.96 21.68
C SER A 625 14.50 -37.36 20.61
N THR A 626 14.43 -36.75 19.43
CA THR A 626 15.43 -36.95 18.37
C THR A 626 16.83 -36.55 18.84
N VAL A 627 16.96 -35.40 19.51
CA VAL A 627 18.23 -34.94 20.10
C VAL A 627 18.77 -35.91 21.15
N TYR A 628 17.93 -36.45 22.03
CA TYR A 628 18.37 -37.47 22.98
C TYR A 628 18.81 -38.77 22.30
N ALA A 629 18.11 -39.21 21.25
CA ALA A 629 18.51 -40.37 20.48
C ALA A 629 19.86 -40.16 19.79
N LEU A 630 20.13 -38.97 19.26
CA LEU A 630 21.44 -38.61 18.66
C LEU A 630 22.57 -38.59 19.70
N ARG A 631 22.27 -38.28 20.96
CA ARG A 631 23.22 -38.36 22.09
C ARG A 631 23.45 -39.79 22.59
N GLY A 632 22.73 -40.78 22.07
CA GLY A 632 22.74 -42.16 22.56
C GLY A 632 21.91 -42.37 23.84
N GLU A 633 21.14 -41.38 24.27
CA GLU A 633 20.27 -41.45 25.47
C GLU A 633 18.92 -42.08 25.11
N TYR A 634 18.95 -43.32 24.61
CA TYR A 634 17.79 -43.98 24.02
C TYR A 634 16.62 -44.21 24.98
N GLU A 635 16.88 -44.48 26.27
CA GLU A 635 15.80 -44.64 27.25
C GLU A 635 14.99 -43.35 27.44
N LYS A 636 15.67 -42.19 27.57
CA LYS A 636 15.01 -40.88 27.66
C LYS A 636 14.26 -40.54 26.38
N ALA A 637 14.87 -40.82 25.22
CA ALA A 637 14.21 -40.65 23.93
C ALA A 637 12.91 -41.49 23.86
N GLY A 638 12.96 -42.75 24.29
CA GLY A 638 11.83 -43.67 24.29
C GLY A 638 10.72 -43.30 25.29
N GLU A 639 11.05 -42.72 26.44
CA GLU A 639 10.06 -42.15 27.37
C GLU A 639 9.29 -41.00 26.73
N LEU A 640 9.98 -40.05 26.09
CA LEU A 640 9.33 -38.93 25.40
C LEU A 640 8.46 -39.40 24.23
N VAL A 641 8.94 -40.36 23.42
CA VAL A 641 8.14 -40.94 22.32
C VAL A 641 6.86 -41.59 22.87
N ARG A 642 6.93 -42.32 23.98
CA ARG A 642 5.74 -42.90 24.63
C ARG A 642 4.76 -41.84 25.12
N GLN A 643 5.24 -40.75 25.71
CA GLN A 643 4.40 -39.63 26.13
C GLN A 643 3.68 -38.99 24.93
N LEU A 644 4.40 -38.75 23.83
CA LEU A 644 3.84 -38.21 22.58
C LEU A 644 2.77 -39.13 22.01
N TRP A 645 3.04 -40.42 22.01
CA TRP A 645 2.12 -41.43 21.52
C TRP A 645 0.83 -41.49 22.33
N ASN A 646 0.95 -41.45 23.65
CA ASN A 646 -0.19 -41.43 24.55
C ASN A 646 -1.00 -40.15 24.32
N ALA A 647 -0.35 -38.99 24.20
CA ALA A 647 -1.02 -37.72 23.93
C ALA A 647 -1.81 -37.75 22.60
N SER A 648 -1.24 -38.34 21.55
CA SER A 648 -1.94 -38.52 20.26
C SER A 648 -3.19 -39.40 20.39
N LYS A 649 -3.08 -40.56 21.06
CA LYS A 649 -4.21 -41.50 21.23
C LYS A 649 -5.31 -41.00 22.16
N THR A 650 -4.95 -40.33 23.24
CA THR A 650 -5.89 -39.95 24.31
C THR A 650 -6.52 -38.58 24.09
N HIS A 651 -5.80 -37.64 23.48
CA HIS A 651 -6.24 -36.26 23.31
C HIS A 651 -6.45 -35.89 21.82
N GLY A 652 -6.29 -36.84 20.90
CA GLY A 652 -6.49 -36.61 19.46
C GLY A 652 -5.48 -35.62 18.85
N ILE A 653 -4.28 -35.52 19.43
CA ILE A 653 -3.26 -34.58 18.96
C ILE A 653 -2.55 -35.17 17.74
N ASP A 654 -2.51 -34.40 16.66
CA ASP A 654 -1.77 -34.76 15.44
C ASP A 654 -0.27 -34.85 15.71
N VAL A 655 0.34 -35.97 15.29
CA VAL A 655 1.79 -36.19 15.35
C VAL A 655 2.33 -36.50 13.96
N PRO A 656 3.54 -36.03 13.62
CA PRO A 656 4.10 -36.29 12.30
C PRO A 656 4.54 -37.77 12.17
N ILE A 657 4.53 -38.31 10.95
CA ILE A 657 4.89 -39.72 10.67
C ILE A 657 6.28 -40.10 11.17
N GLN A 658 7.18 -39.13 11.22
CA GLN A 658 8.56 -39.28 11.67
C GLN A 658 8.65 -39.76 13.14
N VAL A 659 7.61 -39.53 13.96
CA VAL A 659 7.52 -40.06 15.33
C VAL A 659 7.53 -41.60 15.32
N VAL A 660 6.86 -42.24 14.35
CA VAL A 660 6.80 -43.71 14.25
C VAL A 660 8.17 -44.28 13.92
N THR A 661 8.91 -43.63 13.03
CA THR A 661 10.28 -44.05 12.71
C THR A 661 11.27 -43.80 13.82
N LEU A 662 11.13 -42.71 14.56
CA LEU A 662 11.93 -42.47 15.75
C LEU A 662 11.66 -43.56 16.81
N ALA A 663 10.39 -43.93 17.01
CA ALA A 663 10.01 -45.03 17.91
C ALA A 663 10.67 -46.35 17.50
N LEU A 664 10.59 -46.71 16.21
CA LEU A 664 11.24 -47.91 15.68
C LEU A 664 12.76 -47.87 15.88
N TYR A 665 13.40 -46.74 15.57
CA TYR A 665 14.84 -46.57 15.74
C TYR A 665 15.26 -46.77 17.21
N VAL A 666 14.58 -46.09 18.15
CA VAL A 666 14.89 -46.17 19.58
C VAL A 666 14.70 -47.60 20.11
N GLU A 667 13.59 -48.26 19.79
CA GLU A 667 13.33 -49.64 20.26
C GLU A 667 14.35 -50.64 19.69
N LEU A 668 14.79 -50.45 18.45
CA LEU A 668 15.85 -51.28 17.84
C LEU A 668 17.21 -51.04 18.49
N GLN A 669 17.57 -49.79 18.80
CA GLN A 669 18.82 -49.46 19.51
C GLN A 669 18.83 -50.03 20.94
N LEU A 670 17.67 -50.11 21.59
CA LEU A 670 17.48 -50.75 22.90
C LEU A 670 17.42 -52.29 22.83
N GLY A 671 17.51 -52.90 21.65
CA GLY A 671 17.45 -54.35 21.45
C GLY A 671 16.04 -54.96 21.59
N ARG A 672 14.99 -54.13 21.70
CA ARG A 672 13.59 -54.55 21.92
C ARG A 672 12.88 -54.89 20.61
N THR A 673 13.43 -55.87 19.89
CA THR A 673 12.98 -56.23 18.53
C THR A 673 11.50 -56.64 18.43
N GLU A 674 10.94 -57.28 19.46
CA GLU A 674 9.52 -57.65 19.47
C GLU A 674 8.59 -56.43 19.54
N VAL A 675 8.99 -55.39 20.30
CA VAL A 675 8.23 -54.13 20.38
C VAL A 675 8.25 -53.44 19.02
N ALA A 676 9.42 -53.38 18.37
CA ALA A 676 9.55 -52.83 17.02
C ALA A 676 8.68 -53.59 15.99
N ARG A 677 8.63 -54.92 16.06
CA ARG A 677 7.71 -55.73 15.21
C ARG A 677 6.25 -55.40 15.47
N ASN A 678 5.85 -55.20 16.73
CA ASN A 678 4.48 -54.82 17.08
C ASN A 678 4.12 -53.43 16.55
N ILE A 679 5.03 -52.47 16.59
CA ILE A 679 4.84 -51.15 15.98
C ILE A 679 4.60 -51.29 14.46
N ILE A 680 5.40 -52.10 13.77
CA ILE A 680 5.20 -52.36 12.33
C ILE A 680 3.83 -53.02 12.07
N LYS A 681 3.44 -54.03 12.85
CA LYS A 681 2.14 -54.71 12.71
C LYS A 681 0.94 -53.79 12.96
N GLN A 682 1.10 -52.80 13.83
CA GLN A 682 0.07 -51.80 14.13
C GLN A 682 -0.04 -50.75 13.01
N HIS A 683 1.10 -50.26 12.52
CA HIS A 683 1.15 -49.13 11.59
C HIS A 683 1.28 -49.51 10.12
N CYS A 684 1.59 -50.76 9.80
CA CYS A 684 1.70 -51.25 8.44
C CYS A 684 0.98 -52.61 8.36
N PRO A 685 -0.38 -52.62 8.45
CA PRO A 685 -1.16 -53.85 8.55
C PRO A 685 -0.94 -54.83 7.38
N GLN A 686 -0.50 -54.33 6.23
CA GLN A 686 -0.10 -55.13 5.05
C GLN A 686 1.10 -56.06 5.30
N TYR A 687 1.85 -55.87 6.40
CA TYR A 687 2.99 -56.71 6.79
C TYR A 687 2.74 -57.53 8.05
N ARG A 688 1.47 -57.67 8.47
CA ARG A 688 1.09 -58.55 9.59
C ARG A 688 1.48 -60.00 9.37
#